data_AF-A0A0G4NPH8-F1
#
_entry.id   AF-A0A0G4NPH8-F1
#
_cell.length_a   1.000
_cell.length_b   1.000
_cell.length_c   1.000
_cell.angle_alpha   90.00
_cell.angle_beta   90.00
_cell.angle_gamma   90.00
#
_symmetry.space_group_name_H-M   'P 1'
#
loop_
_entity.id
_entity.type
_entity.pdbx_description
1 polymer ?
#
loop_
_entity_poly.entity_id
_entity_poly.type
_entity_poly.pdbx_seq_one_letter_code
_entity_poly.pdbx_strand_id
1 'polypeptide(L)'
;MSSGLARLVYVIEDDEIEPVRPIGPSITDILKTTKQLADGLDAVLKTYPDIDQTDPTVVPSTAVTAAASQAFDATTVSTLAGVIEGSWVWQTNAPVGDASNAPSATVQMTGILTASEAEDAKSLGRMNPLWAPAIDRLMRKPGAWFNDTLRAVFSANLEEAKATLLAGDVPPTIPDPTEDESVPVPDPGSAPNWTGYLIPPTNDEFVFFSIADTQPSGIILDGASVSFPQPLDDPSNVWVSEPAKLTAGRLYSLTVPGRPATQLQWKSARSPRAGIPASALLPGQATQIVTDVFSKLVKAGIVVNIFSLTTAEIIFLTDAEAHFDGFDLNSLSLRAWRRLCQFSSFRNGLAAPEAPLIALFKWASLPSAGVNDLVDKIIASTRWDSQRDSLTALLASDHFDLLSPANFLDERALIRLQKALALVKSLGVVDVPMVFSWADPLVKFWVARTIADNIRKVVRARYTTTDWEAAVQPLYNTLRENQKNALIAYLLAQQVIRDQGIADADGLFEFFLIDVQMSSCLQTSRIKQAISSVQLFIQRCLLGLELQPRINSVEGDRQEVPVRIDAVRWSWMEKYRVWEANRKVFLYPENWLTGELRDDKSPFYRELESELLQKDVDSSTVAAAFRNYLTKVDDVANLEAQGLFLEQTTDVKIVHIVARTRCAPYAHYYRRLDAAHVIWQPWERMTVDIPNYTSETADGVVLENGTYVTPVVWNGRILVFFPQFAKKTVMPPKAAEKSMVELGDEKPSTNLRSIDYWEIRLCCSERRQGGEWTTKIISSDGVYETVKNYANYSLPNLNGYLFVPRLEAVPDGGGGTKLSVDVLSNVTSESSVAVGSFDFVNGRLLKSSDGSITASLRLDTGTPAFGYWSGRKELHSLQASTATGNPELYKTPPYVEYPDSVVRPRVRVYWTNSASAVFSHQFVHKLLGAMAVSDKLSTVFDLYARLEDSHLGDAFGDNRESRYHELKKPYAIYNWELGLHAPLAVMDKLVQQRQFDQALDLCHAAIFNPMVNTNDVSKCWQFRPFQEIVAKDYLENFMQSLVPNEENTQVTEWRDNPFAPHVVARSRPVAYMKAVVMKYIDTLVQYGDFYFRQNTLETLPLAIQIAAYIPAPP
;
A
#
# COMPACT_ATOMS: atom_id res chain seq x y z
N MET A 1 -4.28 -48.43 0.87
CA MET A 1 -5.67 -48.61 1.37
C MET A 1 -6.29 -49.96 0.99
N SER A 2 -5.90 -50.61 -0.12
CA SER A 2 -6.50 -51.89 -0.56
C SER A 2 -6.31 -53.06 0.42
N SER A 3 -5.15 -53.17 1.09
CA SER A 3 -4.87 -54.30 2.00
C SER A 3 -5.65 -54.28 3.33
N GLY A 4 -5.99 -53.10 3.84
CA GLY A 4 -6.75 -52.95 5.09
C GLY A 4 -8.24 -53.23 4.90
N LEU A 5 -8.81 -52.76 3.79
CA LEU A 5 -10.19 -53.07 3.39
C LEU A 5 -10.38 -54.57 3.11
N ALA A 6 -9.42 -55.21 2.44
CA ALA A 6 -9.49 -56.64 2.17
C ALA A 6 -9.49 -57.51 3.44
N ARG A 7 -8.68 -57.14 4.45
CA ARG A 7 -8.70 -57.82 5.77
C ARG A 7 -9.99 -57.59 6.53
N LEU A 8 -10.57 -56.39 6.44
CA LEU A 8 -11.84 -56.07 7.09
C LEU A 8 -13.00 -56.87 6.48
N VAL A 9 -13.05 -56.95 5.15
CA VAL A 9 -14.05 -57.74 4.43
C VAL A 9 -13.90 -59.23 4.73
N TYR A 10 -12.68 -59.78 4.76
CA TYR A 10 -12.45 -61.17 5.17
C TYR A 10 -12.94 -61.48 6.59
N VAL A 11 -12.70 -60.57 7.55
CA VAL A 11 -13.14 -60.75 8.94
C VAL A 11 -14.67 -60.66 9.07
N ILE A 12 -15.33 -59.76 8.33
CA ILE A 12 -16.78 -59.47 8.46
C ILE A 12 -17.67 -60.34 7.55
N GLU A 13 -17.29 -60.57 6.29
CA GLU A 13 -18.15 -61.17 5.25
C GLU A 13 -17.80 -62.64 4.93
N ASP A 14 -16.73 -63.18 5.53
CA ASP A 14 -16.25 -64.56 5.29
C ASP A 14 -15.83 -64.86 3.85
N ASP A 15 -15.48 -63.82 3.08
CA ASP A 15 -15.14 -63.93 1.67
C ASP A 15 -13.63 -63.78 1.43
N GLU A 16 -13.01 -64.76 0.77
CA GLU A 16 -11.60 -64.72 0.38
C GLU A 16 -11.44 -63.94 -0.93
N ILE A 17 -11.00 -62.70 -0.83
CA ILE A 17 -10.97 -61.76 -1.98
C ILE A 17 -9.91 -62.12 -3.05
N GLU A 18 -8.91 -62.97 -2.76
CA GLU A 18 -7.85 -63.34 -3.73
C GLU A 18 -7.48 -64.84 -3.71
N PRO A 19 -7.82 -65.63 -4.76
CA PRO A 19 -7.48 -67.05 -4.82
C PRO A 19 -5.98 -67.33 -5.01
N VAL A 20 -5.19 -66.33 -5.44
CA VAL A 20 -3.72 -66.46 -5.64
C VAL A 20 -2.94 -66.17 -4.35
N ARG A 21 -3.54 -65.42 -3.41
CA ARG A 21 -2.96 -65.05 -2.11
C ARG A 21 -4.06 -65.00 -1.04
N PRO A 22 -4.59 -66.16 -0.62
CA PRO A 22 -5.60 -66.20 0.41
C PRO A 22 -5.05 -65.58 1.70
N ILE A 23 -5.87 -64.74 2.34
CA ILE A 23 -5.56 -64.16 3.66
C ILE A 23 -5.75 -65.24 4.75
N GLY A 24 -6.57 -66.26 4.46
CA GLY A 24 -6.81 -67.44 5.29
C GLY A 24 -5.89 -68.63 4.97
N PRO A 25 -5.88 -69.64 5.85
CA PRO A 25 -5.12 -70.88 5.66
C PRO A 25 -5.73 -71.75 4.56
N SER A 26 -4.89 -72.36 3.71
CA SER A 26 -5.40 -73.17 2.60
C SER A 26 -6.12 -74.43 3.09
N ILE A 27 -7.17 -74.86 2.39
CA ILE A 27 -7.86 -76.13 2.66
C ILE A 27 -6.85 -77.29 2.76
N THR A 28 -5.79 -77.26 1.95
CA THR A 28 -4.73 -78.28 1.97
C THR A 28 -3.98 -78.32 3.31
N ASP A 29 -3.67 -77.18 3.88
CA ASP A 29 -2.95 -77.09 5.17
C ASP A 29 -3.86 -77.50 6.33
N ILE A 30 -5.14 -77.13 6.26
CA ILE A 30 -6.16 -77.57 7.22
C ILE A 30 -6.28 -79.10 7.19
N LEU A 31 -6.40 -79.70 6.00
CA LEU A 31 -6.54 -81.15 5.82
C LEU A 31 -5.30 -81.93 6.29
N LYS A 32 -4.09 -81.44 5.99
CA LYS A 32 -2.84 -82.06 6.44
C LYS A 32 -2.68 -82.00 7.95
N THR A 33 -2.99 -80.85 8.56
CA THR A 33 -2.92 -80.66 10.01
C THR A 33 -3.95 -81.53 10.73
N THR A 34 -5.18 -81.61 10.20
CA THR A 34 -6.24 -82.48 10.71
C THR A 34 -5.83 -83.95 10.67
N LYS A 35 -5.22 -84.40 9.56
CA LYS A 35 -4.71 -85.76 9.41
C LYS A 35 -3.54 -86.02 10.37
N GLN A 36 -2.60 -85.08 10.52
CA GLN A 36 -1.51 -85.22 11.50
C GLN A 36 -2.02 -85.40 12.93
N LEU A 37 -3.06 -84.65 13.30
CA LEU A 37 -3.68 -84.77 14.62
C LEU A 37 -4.38 -86.12 14.81
N ALA A 38 -5.14 -86.56 13.80
CA ALA A 38 -5.84 -87.85 13.81
C ALA A 38 -4.87 -89.05 13.81
N ASP A 39 -3.83 -89.02 12.97
CA ASP A 39 -2.77 -90.03 12.91
C ASP A 39 -1.95 -90.04 14.22
N GLY A 40 -1.74 -88.88 14.85
CA GLY A 40 -1.11 -88.77 16.16
C GLY A 40 -1.93 -89.42 17.27
N LEU A 41 -3.25 -89.23 17.27
CA LEU A 41 -4.18 -89.89 18.19
C LEU A 41 -4.24 -91.41 17.95
N ASP A 42 -4.30 -91.85 16.69
CA ASP A 42 -4.38 -93.27 16.32
C ASP A 42 -3.06 -94.02 16.62
N ALA A 43 -1.92 -93.34 16.49
CA ALA A 43 -0.62 -93.88 16.90
C ALA A 43 -0.52 -94.10 18.41
N VAL A 44 -1.11 -93.23 19.23
CA VAL A 44 -1.19 -93.41 20.68
C VAL A 44 -2.08 -94.61 21.02
N LEU A 45 -3.25 -94.75 20.37
CA LEU A 45 -4.18 -95.87 20.55
C LEU A 45 -3.56 -97.23 20.16
N LYS A 46 -2.73 -97.29 19.12
CA LYS A 46 -2.01 -98.51 18.72
C LYS A 46 -0.84 -98.87 19.64
N THR A 47 -0.21 -97.90 20.28
CA THR A 47 0.98 -98.12 21.13
C THR A 47 0.59 -98.65 22.51
N TYR A 48 -0.65 -98.42 22.95
CA TYR A 48 -1.18 -98.87 24.23
C TYR A 48 -2.55 -99.56 24.06
N PRO A 49 -2.58 -100.77 23.46
CA PRO A 49 -3.83 -101.47 23.15
C PRO A 49 -4.60 -101.97 24.39
N ASP A 50 -3.94 -102.02 25.56
CA ASP A 50 -4.49 -102.56 26.82
C ASP A 50 -5.11 -101.47 27.72
N ILE A 51 -5.29 -100.23 27.23
CA ILE A 51 -6.01 -99.19 27.98
C ILE A 51 -7.52 -99.41 27.79
N ASP A 52 -8.16 -100.02 28.78
CA ASP A 52 -9.62 -100.09 28.90
C ASP A 52 -10.16 -98.67 29.12
N GLN A 53 -10.99 -98.16 28.18
CA GLN A 53 -11.56 -96.81 28.27
C GLN A 53 -12.64 -96.69 29.35
N THR A 54 -12.98 -97.77 30.07
CA THR A 54 -14.00 -97.78 31.11
C THR A 54 -13.49 -97.93 32.54
N ASP A 55 -12.18 -98.19 32.75
CA ASP A 55 -11.55 -98.19 34.08
C ASP A 55 -10.41 -97.15 34.17
N PRO A 56 -10.65 -95.97 34.76
CA PRO A 56 -9.68 -94.87 34.81
C PRO A 56 -8.51 -95.09 35.79
N THR A 57 -8.43 -96.24 36.48
CA THR A 57 -7.46 -96.43 37.58
C THR A 57 -6.12 -97.09 37.19
N VAL A 58 -5.93 -97.49 35.92
CA VAL A 58 -4.75 -98.29 35.49
C VAL A 58 -3.93 -97.61 34.36
N VAL A 59 -3.94 -96.28 34.24
CA VAL A 59 -3.13 -95.58 33.22
C VAL A 59 -1.74 -95.21 33.78
N PRO A 60 -0.62 -95.73 33.24
CA PRO A 60 0.72 -95.34 33.67
C PRO A 60 1.01 -93.86 33.34
N SER A 61 1.69 -93.13 34.25
CA SER A 61 1.92 -91.68 34.11
C SER A 61 2.67 -91.29 32.82
N THR A 62 3.48 -92.20 32.28
CA THR A 62 4.17 -92.02 31.00
C THR A 62 3.22 -91.96 29.80
N ALA A 63 2.10 -92.70 29.82
CA ALA A 63 1.09 -92.66 28.77
C ALA A 63 0.27 -91.37 28.82
N VAL A 64 -0.09 -90.92 30.03
CA VAL A 64 -0.77 -89.62 30.26
C VAL A 64 0.12 -88.47 29.79
N THR A 65 1.41 -88.52 30.12
CA THR A 65 2.41 -87.50 29.72
C THR A 65 2.57 -87.44 28.19
N ALA A 66 2.64 -88.61 27.53
CA ALA A 66 2.75 -88.69 26.08
C ALA A 66 1.50 -88.14 25.37
N ALA A 67 0.30 -88.48 25.85
CA ALA A 67 -0.96 -87.97 25.31
C ALA A 67 -1.12 -86.45 25.56
N ALA A 68 -0.79 -85.98 26.76
CA ALA A 68 -0.85 -84.56 27.09
C ALA A 68 0.13 -83.72 26.27
N SER A 69 1.30 -84.27 25.90
CA SER A 69 2.29 -83.58 25.06
C SER A 69 1.85 -83.27 23.62
N GLN A 70 0.78 -83.91 23.15
CA GLN A 70 0.18 -83.63 21.84
C GLN A 70 -0.77 -82.41 21.87
N ALA A 71 -1.29 -82.06 23.05
CA ALA A 71 -2.29 -81.01 23.23
C ALA A 71 -1.81 -79.81 24.08
N PHE A 72 -0.80 -80.02 24.92
CA PHE A 72 -0.29 -79.03 25.88
C PHE A 72 1.23 -78.86 25.75
N ASP A 73 1.73 -77.66 26.08
CA ASP A 73 3.17 -77.40 26.08
C ASP A 73 3.90 -78.19 27.17
N ALA A 74 5.21 -78.40 27.00
CA ALA A 74 6.02 -79.20 27.90
C ALA A 74 5.96 -78.75 29.37
N THR A 75 5.77 -77.45 29.63
CA THR A 75 5.66 -76.89 30.99
C THR A 75 4.36 -77.31 31.64
N THR A 76 3.25 -77.19 30.91
CA THR A 76 1.91 -77.62 31.35
C THR A 76 1.87 -79.12 31.59
N VAL A 77 2.46 -79.92 30.69
CA VAL A 77 2.56 -81.38 30.84
C VAL A 77 3.36 -81.76 32.09
N SER A 78 4.50 -81.10 32.33
CA SER A 78 5.31 -81.35 33.54
C SER A 78 4.59 -80.96 34.83
N THR A 79 3.80 -79.89 34.80
CA THR A 79 3.01 -79.41 35.93
C THR A 79 1.85 -80.37 36.22
N LEU A 80 1.15 -80.82 35.18
CA LEU A 80 0.05 -81.79 35.27
C LEU A 80 0.54 -83.12 35.86
N ALA A 81 1.66 -83.64 35.34
CA ALA A 81 2.29 -84.85 35.86
C ALA A 81 2.68 -84.68 37.34
N GLY A 82 3.34 -83.57 37.68
CA GLY A 82 3.73 -83.29 39.07
C GLY A 82 2.54 -83.12 40.04
N VAL A 83 1.41 -82.58 39.57
CA VAL A 83 0.20 -82.44 40.39
C VAL A 83 -0.46 -83.80 40.63
N ILE A 84 -0.56 -84.65 39.61
CA ILE A 84 -1.12 -86.00 39.72
C ILE A 84 -0.24 -86.90 40.61
N GLU A 85 1.09 -86.75 40.51
CA GLU A 85 2.06 -87.53 41.29
C GLU A 85 2.29 -86.96 42.70
N GLY A 86 1.59 -85.88 43.09
CA GLY A 86 1.73 -85.23 44.40
C GLY A 86 3.08 -84.53 44.63
N SER A 87 3.95 -84.47 43.62
CA SER A 87 5.32 -83.94 43.72
C SER A 87 5.43 -82.44 43.44
N TRP A 88 4.35 -81.80 42.99
CA TRP A 88 4.34 -80.38 42.65
C TRP A 88 4.36 -79.46 43.89
N VAL A 89 5.18 -78.40 43.81
CA VAL A 89 5.35 -77.42 44.89
C VAL A 89 4.57 -76.15 44.58
N TRP A 90 3.54 -75.87 45.39
CA TRP A 90 2.84 -74.58 45.41
C TRP A 90 3.53 -73.63 46.38
N GLN A 91 3.62 -72.34 46.03
CA GLN A 91 4.24 -71.34 46.90
C GLN A 91 3.54 -69.98 46.87
N THR A 92 3.57 -69.28 48.01
CA THR A 92 3.11 -67.88 48.13
C THR A 92 3.94 -67.13 49.17
N ASN A 93 3.84 -65.80 49.17
CA ASN A 93 4.45 -64.95 50.20
C ASN A 93 3.80 -65.22 51.56
N ALA A 94 4.64 -65.50 52.54
CA ALA A 94 4.30 -65.59 53.95
C ALA A 94 4.35 -64.19 54.61
N PRO A 95 3.62 -63.96 55.71
CA PRO A 95 3.74 -62.74 56.50
C PRO A 95 5.13 -62.64 57.14
N VAL A 96 5.72 -61.46 57.11
CA VAL A 96 6.98 -61.18 57.82
C VAL A 96 6.64 -60.92 59.29
N GLY A 97 7.18 -61.72 60.21
CA GLY A 97 7.04 -61.52 61.66
C GLY A 97 8.14 -60.64 62.25
N ASP A 98 7.89 -60.05 63.42
CA ASP A 98 8.69 -59.06 64.17
C ASP A 98 10.09 -59.51 64.65
N ALA A 99 10.74 -60.47 63.99
CA ALA A 99 12.12 -60.83 64.29
C ALA A 99 12.93 -61.20 63.02
N SER A 100 13.83 -60.28 62.66
CA SER A 100 15.06 -60.43 61.83
C SER A 100 14.96 -60.57 60.28
N ASN A 101 15.30 -59.46 59.60
CA ASN A 101 16.11 -59.30 58.38
C ASN A 101 16.12 -60.37 57.27
N ALA A 102 14.97 -60.81 56.75
CA ALA A 102 14.87 -61.35 55.40
C ALA A 102 13.87 -60.54 54.57
N PRO A 103 14.23 -60.04 53.35
CA PRO A 103 13.38 -59.16 52.55
C PRO A 103 12.13 -59.84 51.96
N SER A 104 12.00 -61.16 52.08
CA SER A 104 10.81 -61.92 51.71
C SER A 104 10.80 -63.28 52.42
N ALA A 105 9.68 -63.64 53.04
CA ALA A 105 9.42 -65.00 53.54
C ALA A 105 8.40 -65.69 52.63
N THR A 106 8.59 -66.97 52.31
CA THR A 106 7.67 -67.76 51.48
C THR A 106 7.19 -68.99 52.24
N VAL A 107 5.94 -69.37 52.00
CA VAL A 107 5.35 -70.61 52.50
C VAL A 107 5.07 -71.51 51.29
N GLN A 108 5.44 -72.78 51.41
CA GLN A 108 5.35 -73.76 50.34
C GLN A 108 4.49 -74.96 50.78
N MET A 109 3.80 -75.56 49.82
CA MET A 109 2.94 -76.74 49.98
C MET A 109 3.28 -77.71 48.85
N THR A 110 3.77 -78.90 49.19
CA THR A 110 3.94 -80.04 48.28
C THR A 110 2.65 -80.86 48.27
N GLY A 111 2.05 -81.06 47.10
CA GLY A 111 0.74 -81.72 46.97
C GLY A 111 -0.44 -80.77 47.25
N ILE A 112 -1.63 -81.32 47.50
CA ILE A 112 -2.86 -80.55 47.77
C ILE A 112 -3.38 -80.94 49.16
N LEU A 113 -3.41 -79.99 50.09
CA LEU A 113 -3.89 -80.21 51.45
C LEU A 113 -5.41 -80.44 51.48
N THR A 114 -5.84 -81.36 52.33
CA THR A 114 -7.25 -81.55 52.68
C THR A 114 -7.78 -80.39 53.53
N ALA A 115 -9.10 -80.25 53.61
CA ALA A 115 -9.73 -79.20 54.39
C ALA A 115 -9.35 -79.23 55.89
N SER A 116 -9.10 -80.42 56.48
CA SER A 116 -8.66 -80.51 57.88
C SER A 116 -7.20 -80.07 58.05
N GLU A 117 -6.31 -80.49 57.14
CA GLU A 117 -4.90 -80.09 57.17
C GLU A 117 -4.72 -78.58 56.96
N ALA A 118 -5.58 -77.97 56.14
CA ALA A 118 -5.59 -76.53 55.94
C ALA A 118 -5.98 -75.76 57.21
N GLU A 119 -6.95 -76.24 57.99
CA GLU A 119 -7.31 -75.62 59.28
C GLU A 119 -6.21 -75.80 60.33
N ASP A 120 -5.57 -76.96 60.37
CA ASP A 120 -4.41 -77.19 61.22
C ASP A 120 -3.26 -76.21 60.86
N ALA A 121 -2.97 -76.03 59.56
CA ALA A 121 -1.94 -75.11 59.09
C ALA A 121 -2.24 -73.64 59.41
N LYS A 122 -3.52 -73.21 59.35
CA LYS A 122 -3.94 -71.87 59.77
C LYS A 122 -3.75 -71.65 61.27
N SER A 123 -3.96 -72.69 62.07
CA SER A 123 -3.87 -72.61 63.53
C SER A 123 -2.44 -72.41 64.06
N LEU A 124 -1.42 -72.68 63.24
CA LEU A 124 0.01 -72.57 63.61
C LEU A 124 0.47 -71.12 63.84
N GLY A 125 -0.19 -70.12 63.23
CA GLY A 125 0.25 -68.71 63.23
C GLY A 125 -0.56 -67.77 64.13
N ARG A 126 -1.00 -68.20 65.33
CA ARG A 126 -1.97 -67.47 66.19
C ARG A 126 -1.61 -66.02 66.55
N MET A 127 -0.35 -65.60 66.38
CA MET A 127 0.11 -64.25 66.71
C MET A 127 0.15 -63.27 65.53
N ASN A 128 -0.03 -63.74 64.28
CA ASN A 128 -0.01 -62.86 63.11
C ASN A 128 -1.33 -62.97 62.33
N PRO A 129 -2.17 -61.92 62.29
CA PRO A 129 -3.47 -61.94 61.61
C PRO A 129 -3.36 -62.14 60.09
N LEU A 130 -2.16 -62.01 59.51
CA LEU A 130 -1.90 -62.23 58.09
C LEU A 130 -1.54 -63.69 57.74
N TRP A 131 -1.33 -64.58 58.73
CA TRP A 131 -0.96 -65.99 58.51
C TRP A 131 -2.10 -66.82 57.92
N ALA A 132 -3.29 -66.75 58.51
CA ALA A 132 -4.47 -67.44 57.98
C ALA A 132 -4.79 -66.99 56.53
N PRO A 133 -4.78 -65.68 56.20
CA PRO A 133 -4.86 -65.22 54.81
C PRO A 133 -3.76 -65.74 53.89
N ALA A 134 -2.54 -66.02 54.39
CA ALA A 134 -1.46 -66.57 53.59
C ALA A 134 -1.69 -68.05 53.24
N ILE A 135 -2.17 -68.85 54.18
CA ILE A 135 -2.60 -70.24 53.94
C ILE A 135 -3.82 -70.26 53.01
N ASP A 136 -4.80 -69.36 53.19
CA ASP A 136 -5.94 -69.23 52.27
C ASP A 136 -5.52 -68.85 50.84
N ARG A 137 -4.45 -68.05 50.69
CA ARG A 137 -3.88 -67.74 49.37
C ARG A 137 -3.19 -68.96 48.75
N LEU A 138 -2.46 -69.74 49.56
CA LEU A 138 -1.76 -70.95 49.10
C LEU A 138 -2.76 -72.04 48.67
N MET A 139 -3.83 -72.26 49.46
CA MET A 139 -4.93 -73.18 49.17
C MET A 139 -5.69 -72.85 47.88
N ARG A 140 -5.69 -71.58 47.46
CA ARG A 140 -6.33 -71.15 46.21
C ARG A 140 -5.46 -71.39 44.97
N LYS A 141 -4.15 -71.62 45.12
CA LYS A 141 -3.21 -71.76 43.98
C LYS A 141 -3.54 -72.97 43.07
N PRO A 142 -3.82 -74.18 43.57
CA PRO A 142 -4.20 -75.31 42.71
C PRO A 142 -5.50 -75.05 41.95
N GLY A 143 -6.51 -74.48 42.62
CA GLY A 143 -7.78 -74.12 41.99
C GLY A 143 -7.66 -72.98 40.98
N ALA A 144 -6.78 -72.01 41.21
CA ALA A 144 -6.46 -70.95 40.24
C ALA A 144 -5.74 -71.54 39.02
N TRP A 145 -4.72 -72.38 39.22
CA TRP A 145 -4.03 -73.05 38.12
C TRP A 145 -4.96 -73.92 37.28
N PHE A 146 -5.83 -74.73 37.92
CA PHE A 146 -6.84 -75.51 37.20
C PHE A 146 -7.77 -74.62 36.38
N ASN A 147 -8.23 -73.52 36.98
CA ASN A 147 -9.10 -72.56 36.29
C ASN A 147 -8.41 -71.83 35.13
N ASP A 148 -7.11 -71.55 35.27
CA ASP A 148 -6.35 -70.79 34.29
C ASP A 148 -5.85 -71.70 33.15
N THR A 149 -5.59 -72.97 33.43
CA THR A 149 -4.88 -73.89 32.51
C THR A 149 -5.80 -74.98 31.93
N LEU A 150 -6.71 -75.54 32.73
CA LEU A 150 -7.51 -76.73 32.36
C LEU A 150 -9.01 -76.48 32.24
N ARG A 151 -9.49 -75.29 32.64
CA ARG A 151 -10.93 -74.94 32.61
C ARG A 151 -11.58 -75.11 31.25
N ALA A 152 -10.87 -74.71 30.18
CA ALA A 152 -11.38 -74.83 28.83
C ALA A 152 -11.48 -76.29 28.36
N VAL A 153 -10.65 -77.18 28.94
CA VAL A 153 -10.57 -78.59 28.58
C VAL A 153 -11.72 -79.38 29.22
N PHE A 154 -12.06 -79.05 30.47
CA PHE A 154 -13.13 -79.73 31.24
C PHE A 154 -14.41 -78.92 31.31
N SER A 155 -14.78 -78.18 30.26
CA SER A 155 -15.89 -77.21 30.29
C SER A 155 -17.26 -77.81 30.62
N ALA A 156 -17.51 -79.08 30.26
CA ALA A 156 -18.77 -79.77 30.51
C ALA A 156 -18.89 -80.37 31.92
N ASN A 157 -17.76 -80.79 32.50
CA ASN A 157 -17.70 -81.54 33.77
C ASN A 157 -16.80 -80.79 34.77
N LEU A 158 -16.79 -79.45 34.71
CA LEU A 158 -15.76 -78.61 35.31
C LEU A 158 -15.65 -78.82 36.82
N GLU A 159 -16.79 -78.80 37.51
CA GLU A 159 -16.83 -78.94 38.97
C GLU A 159 -16.44 -80.35 39.41
N GLU A 160 -16.80 -81.38 38.65
CA GLU A 160 -16.44 -82.77 38.94
C GLU A 160 -14.94 -83.01 38.69
N ALA A 161 -14.42 -82.61 37.54
CA ALA A 161 -13.00 -82.71 37.21
C ALA A 161 -12.13 -81.92 38.20
N LYS A 162 -12.57 -80.72 38.60
CA LYS A 162 -11.88 -79.89 39.59
C LYS A 162 -11.92 -80.53 40.97
N ALA A 163 -13.05 -81.12 41.36
CA ALA A 163 -13.18 -81.83 42.62
C ALA A 163 -12.27 -83.07 42.66
N THR A 164 -12.18 -83.83 41.56
CA THR A 164 -11.39 -85.06 41.48
C THR A 164 -9.88 -84.79 41.40
N LEU A 165 -9.42 -83.90 40.51
CA LEU A 165 -7.99 -83.60 40.34
C LEU A 165 -7.37 -82.85 41.52
N LEU A 166 -8.21 -82.16 42.32
CA LEU A 166 -7.76 -81.39 43.48
C LEU A 166 -8.22 -82.00 44.81
N ALA A 167 -8.62 -83.27 44.83
CA ALA A 167 -9.22 -83.95 46.01
C ALA A 167 -8.25 -84.18 47.19
N GLY A 168 -6.94 -84.05 46.98
CA GLY A 168 -5.91 -84.44 47.97
C GLY A 168 -5.61 -85.95 47.95
N ASP A 169 -4.45 -86.35 48.48
CA ASP A 169 -3.91 -87.71 48.35
C ASP A 169 -4.75 -88.76 49.13
N VAL A 170 -5.49 -89.63 48.43
CA VAL A 170 -6.19 -90.77 49.02
C VAL A 170 -5.64 -92.08 48.44
N PRO A 171 -5.20 -93.08 49.25
CA PRO A 171 -4.69 -94.35 48.73
C PRO A 171 -5.83 -95.26 48.23
N PRO A 172 -5.63 -96.01 47.11
CA PRO A 172 -6.71 -96.74 46.44
C PRO A 172 -7.06 -98.06 47.13
N THR A 173 -8.34 -98.45 47.09
CA THR A 173 -8.86 -99.78 47.46
C THR A 173 -9.42 -100.48 46.21
N ILE A 174 -9.00 -101.73 45.99
CA ILE A 174 -9.33 -102.58 44.82
C ILE A 174 -10.34 -103.67 45.25
N PRO A 175 -11.43 -103.91 44.49
CA PRO A 175 -11.74 -105.27 43.96
C PRO A 175 -12.44 -105.25 42.57
N ASP A 176 -11.94 -105.96 41.55
CA ASP A 176 -12.10 -107.39 41.13
C ASP A 176 -13.33 -107.65 40.21
N PRO A 177 -13.17 -108.34 39.05
CA PRO A 177 -13.91 -108.12 37.81
C PRO A 177 -14.98 -109.19 37.51
N THR A 178 -15.96 -108.86 36.66
CA THR A 178 -16.69 -109.87 35.86
C THR A 178 -17.12 -109.31 34.51
N GLU A 179 -16.57 -109.94 33.46
CA GLU A 179 -17.08 -110.25 32.11
C GLU A 179 -18.01 -109.25 31.40
N ASP A 180 -17.62 -108.59 30.31
CA ASP A 180 -17.28 -109.03 28.93
C ASP A 180 -18.45 -108.72 27.97
N GLU A 181 -18.24 -107.81 27.00
CA GLU A 181 -18.72 -107.95 25.61
C GLU A 181 -18.20 -106.78 24.74
N SER A 182 -17.33 -107.11 23.79
CA SER A 182 -16.65 -106.20 22.86
C SER A 182 -17.55 -105.72 21.71
N VAL A 183 -17.55 -104.41 21.39
CA VAL A 183 -18.10 -103.84 20.15
C VAL A 183 -16.96 -103.20 19.32
N PRO A 184 -16.76 -103.57 18.05
CA PRO A 184 -15.66 -103.04 17.23
C PRO A 184 -15.98 -101.65 16.63
N VAL A 185 -14.96 -100.77 16.62
CA VAL A 185 -14.97 -99.44 15.97
C VAL A 185 -15.05 -99.60 14.44
N PRO A 186 -15.91 -98.84 13.71
CA PRO A 186 -16.10 -99.00 12.27
C PRO A 186 -14.91 -98.45 11.44
N ASP A 187 -14.41 -99.27 10.52
CA ASP A 187 -13.38 -98.93 9.53
C ASP A 187 -13.87 -97.80 8.58
N PRO A 188 -13.13 -96.68 8.40
CA PRO A 188 -13.56 -95.49 7.64
C PRO A 188 -13.91 -95.72 6.16
N GLY A 189 -13.67 -96.92 5.62
CA GLY A 189 -14.08 -97.29 4.27
C GLY A 189 -15.41 -98.07 4.18
N SER A 190 -16.11 -98.35 5.28
CA SER A 190 -17.24 -99.30 5.34
C SER A 190 -18.63 -98.76 4.93
N ALA A 191 -18.78 -97.45 4.69
CA ALA A 191 -20.06 -96.84 4.34
C ALA A 191 -20.48 -97.07 2.86
N PRO A 192 -21.74 -97.43 2.57
CA PRO A 192 -22.26 -97.45 1.20
C PRO A 192 -22.32 -96.02 0.62
N ASN A 193 -21.91 -95.82 -0.65
CA ASN A 193 -21.73 -94.51 -1.30
C ASN A 193 -20.58 -93.65 -0.69
N TRP A 194 -19.37 -94.20 -0.56
CA TRP A 194 -18.26 -93.49 0.06
C TRP A 194 -17.85 -92.24 -0.74
N THR A 195 -17.71 -91.09 -0.05
CA THR A 195 -17.19 -89.83 -0.59
C THR A 195 -16.03 -89.31 0.26
N GLY A 196 -14.94 -88.92 -0.40
CA GLY A 196 -13.77 -88.41 0.27
C GLY A 196 -12.69 -88.00 -0.71
N TYR A 197 -11.44 -87.98 -0.25
CA TYR A 197 -10.27 -87.71 -1.07
C TYR A 197 -9.30 -88.89 -1.06
N LEU A 198 -8.71 -89.16 -2.20
CA LEU A 198 -7.62 -90.10 -2.41
C LEU A 198 -6.30 -89.33 -2.50
N ILE A 199 -5.31 -89.71 -1.70
CA ILE A 199 -3.93 -89.24 -1.82
C ILE A 199 -3.06 -90.41 -2.30
N PRO A 200 -2.57 -90.38 -3.55
CA PRO A 200 -1.63 -91.37 -4.04
C PRO A 200 -0.29 -91.25 -3.27
N PRO A 201 0.34 -92.36 -2.87
CA PRO A 201 1.65 -92.33 -2.23
C PRO A 201 2.79 -92.09 -3.22
N THR A 202 2.58 -92.36 -4.51
CA THR A 202 3.60 -92.26 -5.56
C THR A 202 3.02 -91.69 -6.86
N ASN A 203 3.89 -91.12 -7.70
CA ASN A 203 3.56 -90.69 -9.06
C ASN A 203 3.58 -91.92 -9.97
N ASP A 204 2.42 -92.49 -10.30
CA ASP A 204 2.33 -93.71 -11.11
C ASP A 204 0.99 -93.80 -11.86
N GLU A 205 0.87 -94.73 -12.80
CA GLU A 205 -0.41 -95.15 -13.36
C GLU A 205 -1.04 -96.20 -12.44
N PHE A 206 -2.18 -95.84 -11.84
CA PHE A 206 -2.95 -96.72 -10.97
C PHE A 206 -4.10 -97.34 -11.74
N VAL A 207 -4.17 -98.66 -11.71
CA VAL A 207 -5.31 -99.44 -12.20
C VAL A 207 -6.18 -99.79 -11.01
N PHE A 208 -7.46 -99.46 -11.07
CA PHE A 208 -8.43 -99.80 -10.05
C PHE A 208 -9.11 -101.13 -10.36
N PHE A 209 -9.37 -101.88 -9.31
CA PHE A 209 -10.10 -103.14 -9.35
C PHE A 209 -11.25 -103.04 -8.37
N SER A 210 -12.39 -103.60 -8.73
CA SER A 210 -13.50 -103.72 -7.79
C SER A 210 -14.09 -105.12 -7.79
N ILE A 211 -14.40 -105.60 -6.59
CA ILE A 211 -14.97 -106.92 -6.37
C ILE A 211 -16.50 -106.78 -6.41
N ALA A 212 -17.15 -107.38 -7.41
CA ALA A 212 -18.61 -107.38 -7.60
C ALA A 212 -19.06 -108.55 -8.48
N ASP A 213 -20.21 -109.16 -8.14
CA ASP A 213 -20.80 -110.27 -8.89
C ASP A 213 -21.39 -109.85 -10.25
N THR A 214 -21.72 -108.56 -10.42
CA THR A 214 -22.21 -107.93 -11.66
C THR A 214 -21.39 -106.68 -11.98
N GLN A 215 -21.47 -106.17 -13.22
CA GLN A 215 -20.69 -104.99 -13.64
C GLN A 215 -20.93 -103.81 -12.70
N PRO A 216 -19.90 -103.33 -11.99
CA PRO A 216 -20.12 -102.30 -10.99
C PRO A 216 -20.11 -100.90 -11.61
N SER A 217 -20.79 -99.96 -10.95
CA SER A 217 -20.77 -98.53 -11.30
C SER A 217 -19.34 -97.98 -11.35
N GLY A 218 -19.07 -97.05 -12.26
CA GLY A 218 -17.77 -96.35 -12.30
C GLY A 218 -17.52 -95.55 -11.02
N ILE A 219 -16.26 -95.41 -10.61
CA ILE A 219 -15.87 -94.43 -9.58
C ILE A 219 -15.75 -93.04 -10.20
N ILE A 220 -15.90 -91.98 -9.40
CA ILE A 220 -15.66 -90.61 -9.85
C ILE A 220 -14.38 -90.12 -9.17
N LEU A 221 -13.39 -89.75 -9.97
CA LEU A 221 -12.10 -89.25 -9.51
C LEU A 221 -11.86 -87.85 -10.11
N ASP A 222 -11.78 -86.81 -9.26
CA ASP A 222 -11.71 -85.40 -9.69
C ASP A 222 -12.79 -85.00 -10.71
N GLY A 223 -14.03 -85.47 -10.47
CA GLY A 223 -15.18 -85.22 -11.35
C GLY A 223 -15.19 -86.05 -12.63
N ALA A 224 -14.13 -86.81 -12.95
CA ALA A 224 -14.07 -87.70 -14.11
C ALA A 224 -14.50 -89.13 -13.73
N SER A 225 -15.34 -89.77 -14.55
CA SER A 225 -15.80 -91.13 -14.30
C SER A 225 -14.78 -92.17 -14.81
N VAL A 226 -14.36 -93.07 -13.92
CA VAL A 226 -13.50 -94.22 -14.22
C VAL A 226 -14.39 -95.47 -14.20
N SER A 227 -14.63 -96.02 -15.39
CA SER A 227 -15.51 -97.19 -15.58
C SER A 227 -14.75 -98.51 -15.44
N PHE A 228 -15.51 -99.59 -15.19
CA PHE A 228 -15.00 -100.96 -15.09
C PHE A 228 -15.57 -101.80 -16.24
N PRO A 229 -14.97 -101.76 -17.44
CA PRO A 229 -15.58 -102.31 -18.65
C PRO A 229 -15.59 -103.85 -18.73
N GLN A 230 -14.63 -104.55 -18.11
CA GLN A 230 -14.49 -106.01 -18.24
C GLN A 230 -14.11 -106.68 -16.90
N PRO A 231 -14.59 -107.92 -16.63
CA PRO A 231 -14.12 -108.75 -15.53
C PRO A 231 -12.77 -109.42 -15.85
N LEU A 232 -12.05 -109.84 -14.81
CA LEU A 232 -10.87 -110.71 -14.93
C LEU A 232 -11.27 -112.13 -15.38
N ASP A 233 -10.39 -112.79 -16.13
CA ASP A 233 -10.64 -114.17 -16.61
C ASP A 233 -10.79 -115.19 -15.45
N ASP A 234 -10.05 -115.00 -14.34
CA ASP A 234 -10.16 -115.78 -13.11
C ASP A 234 -9.59 -114.97 -11.91
N PRO A 235 -10.36 -114.67 -10.85
CA PRO A 235 -11.79 -114.92 -10.67
C PRO A 235 -12.66 -113.86 -11.38
N SER A 236 -13.80 -114.28 -11.93
CA SER A 236 -14.71 -113.44 -12.73
C SER A 236 -15.49 -112.37 -11.94
N ASN A 237 -15.39 -112.38 -10.61
CA ASN A 237 -16.06 -111.41 -9.73
C ASN A 237 -15.20 -110.16 -9.46
N VAL A 238 -14.11 -109.94 -10.20
CA VAL A 238 -13.26 -108.76 -10.07
C VAL A 238 -13.20 -108.02 -11.40
N TRP A 239 -13.62 -106.76 -11.40
CA TRP A 239 -13.66 -105.90 -12.57
C TRP A 239 -12.50 -104.92 -12.58
N VAL A 240 -11.92 -104.67 -13.75
CA VAL A 240 -10.72 -103.83 -13.92
C VAL A 240 -11.07 -102.51 -14.61
N SER A 241 -10.44 -101.41 -14.20
CA SER A 241 -10.56 -100.10 -14.84
C SER A 241 -9.46 -99.87 -15.88
N GLU A 242 -9.65 -98.85 -16.72
CA GLU A 242 -8.53 -98.23 -17.45
C GLU A 242 -7.52 -97.61 -16.46
N PRO A 243 -6.21 -97.55 -16.79
CA PRO A 243 -5.20 -96.91 -15.95
C PRO A 243 -5.44 -95.40 -15.77
N ALA A 244 -5.35 -94.91 -14.53
CA ALA A 244 -5.42 -93.49 -14.19
C ALA A 244 -4.06 -92.96 -13.73
N LYS A 245 -3.56 -91.89 -14.36
CA LYS A 245 -2.33 -91.20 -13.93
C LYS A 245 -2.59 -90.40 -12.67
N LEU A 246 -1.97 -90.79 -11.56
CA LEU A 246 -2.09 -90.08 -10.29
C LEU A 246 -0.74 -89.56 -9.81
N THR A 247 -0.78 -88.44 -9.09
CA THR A 247 0.41 -87.73 -8.59
C THR A 247 0.50 -87.88 -7.06
N ALA A 248 1.65 -88.33 -6.56
CA ALA A 248 2.01 -88.39 -5.16
C ALA A 248 1.68 -87.09 -4.43
N GLY A 249 1.00 -87.20 -3.30
CA GLY A 249 0.72 -86.05 -2.42
C GLY A 249 -0.31 -85.05 -2.93
N ARG A 250 -0.84 -85.21 -4.17
CA ARG A 250 -2.00 -84.45 -4.63
C ARG A 250 -3.29 -85.13 -4.15
N LEU A 251 -4.21 -84.33 -3.63
CA LEU A 251 -5.56 -84.76 -3.27
C LEU A 251 -6.42 -84.90 -4.53
N TYR A 252 -7.05 -86.06 -4.70
CA TYR A 252 -8.05 -86.31 -5.73
C TYR A 252 -9.40 -86.58 -5.05
N SER A 253 -10.44 -85.83 -5.36
CA SER A 253 -11.79 -86.16 -4.89
C SER A 253 -12.19 -87.54 -5.43
N LEU A 254 -12.58 -88.46 -4.55
CA LEU A 254 -12.97 -89.82 -4.89
C LEU A 254 -14.39 -90.07 -4.37
N THR A 255 -15.30 -90.35 -5.30
CA THR A 255 -16.64 -90.85 -4.98
C THR A 255 -16.76 -92.28 -5.48
N VAL A 256 -17.26 -93.15 -4.62
CA VAL A 256 -17.47 -94.57 -4.89
C VAL A 256 -18.97 -94.84 -4.78
N PRO A 257 -19.72 -94.70 -5.88
CA PRO A 257 -21.17 -94.89 -5.87
C PRO A 257 -21.52 -96.36 -5.63
N GLY A 258 -22.52 -96.60 -4.79
CA GLY A 258 -23.17 -97.88 -4.55
C GLY A 258 -22.41 -98.85 -3.64
N ARG A 259 -21.20 -98.51 -3.18
CA ARG A 259 -20.34 -99.46 -2.45
C ARG A 259 -19.33 -98.78 -1.51
N PRO A 260 -18.80 -99.50 -0.51
CA PRO A 260 -17.70 -99.05 0.34
C PRO A 260 -16.37 -98.93 -0.41
N ALA A 261 -15.50 -98.02 0.05
CA ALA A 261 -14.16 -97.87 -0.52
C ALA A 261 -13.25 -99.07 -0.23
N THR A 262 -13.55 -99.88 0.80
CA THR A 262 -12.83 -101.14 1.10
C THR A 262 -12.99 -102.20 0.00
N GLN A 263 -14.00 -102.10 -0.87
CA GLN A 263 -14.18 -102.97 -2.03
C GLN A 263 -13.43 -102.50 -3.28
N LEU A 264 -12.62 -101.45 -3.16
CA LEU A 264 -11.66 -101.03 -4.18
C LEU A 264 -10.26 -101.54 -3.84
N GLN A 265 -9.65 -102.14 -4.84
CA GLN A 265 -8.24 -102.47 -4.84
C GLN A 265 -7.56 -101.64 -5.92
N TRP A 266 -6.28 -101.36 -5.74
CA TRP A 266 -5.47 -100.71 -6.76
C TRP A 266 -4.19 -101.50 -7.00
N LYS A 267 -3.63 -101.33 -8.19
CA LYS A 267 -2.30 -101.81 -8.57
C LYS A 267 -1.59 -100.65 -9.27
N SER A 268 -0.31 -100.47 -8.98
CA SER A 268 0.56 -99.63 -9.80
C SER A 268 1.65 -100.50 -10.43
N ALA A 269 2.48 -99.94 -11.33
CA ALA A 269 3.63 -100.68 -11.86
C ALA A 269 4.61 -101.15 -10.76
N ARG A 270 4.57 -100.50 -9.59
CA ARG A 270 5.49 -100.70 -8.47
C ARG A 270 4.85 -101.37 -7.25
N SER A 271 3.53 -101.51 -7.21
CA SER A 271 2.81 -102.16 -6.11
C SER A 271 1.90 -103.28 -6.61
N PRO A 272 1.87 -104.45 -5.96
CA PRO A 272 0.93 -105.50 -6.30
C PRO A 272 -0.51 -105.06 -5.99
N ARG A 273 -1.49 -105.76 -6.58
CA ARG A 273 -2.91 -105.52 -6.31
C ARG A 273 -3.20 -105.66 -4.82
N ALA A 274 -3.63 -104.59 -4.18
CA ALA A 274 -4.00 -104.56 -2.76
C ALA A 274 -5.19 -103.61 -2.54
N GLY A 275 -5.89 -103.76 -1.41
CA GLY A 275 -6.88 -102.77 -0.98
C GLY A 275 -6.24 -101.38 -0.88
N ILE A 276 -7.01 -100.32 -1.19
CA ILE A 276 -6.51 -98.95 -1.01
C ILE A 276 -6.31 -98.75 0.51
N PRO A 277 -5.08 -98.45 0.98
CA PRO A 277 -4.83 -98.33 2.40
C PRO A 277 -5.59 -97.13 2.97
N ALA A 278 -6.10 -97.26 4.20
CA ALA A 278 -6.79 -96.17 4.90
C ALA A 278 -5.94 -94.89 4.97
N SER A 279 -4.60 -95.00 4.96
CA SER A 279 -3.69 -93.85 4.91
C SER A 279 -3.81 -93.01 3.63
N ALA A 280 -4.27 -93.60 2.53
CA ALA A 280 -4.50 -92.93 1.26
C ALA A 280 -5.94 -92.40 1.08
N LEU A 281 -6.87 -92.71 1.99
CA LEU A 281 -8.27 -92.29 1.93
C LEU A 281 -8.57 -91.27 3.05
N LEU A 282 -9.25 -90.18 2.69
CA LEU A 282 -9.64 -89.11 3.62
C LEU A 282 -11.16 -88.89 3.53
N PRO A 283 -11.95 -89.23 4.58
CA PRO A 283 -13.40 -89.07 4.54
C PRO A 283 -13.83 -87.60 4.55
N GLY A 284 -14.82 -87.23 3.73
CA GLY A 284 -15.22 -85.83 3.50
C GLY A 284 -16.08 -85.16 4.60
N GLN A 285 -16.54 -85.87 5.63
CA GLN A 285 -17.35 -85.28 6.71
C GLN A 285 -16.52 -84.66 7.84
N ALA A 286 -15.33 -85.18 8.13
CA ALA A 286 -14.44 -84.61 9.16
C ALA A 286 -13.88 -83.23 8.76
N THR A 287 -13.95 -82.87 7.48
CA THR A 287 -13.32 -81.68 6.92
C THR A 287 -14.11 -80.39 7.09
N GLN A 288 -15.44 -80.44 7.23
CA GLN A 288 -16.26 -79.23 7.39
C GLN A 288 -16.15 -78.63 8.80
N ILE A 289 -16.20 -79.46 9.85
CA ILE A 289 -16.17 -79.00 11.25
C ILE A 289 -14.83 -78.33 11.60
N VAL A 290 -13.72 -78.89 11.11
CA VAL A 290 -12.37 -78.37 11.42
C VAL A 290 -12.07 -77.07 10.67
N THR A 291 -12.56 -76.93 9.43
CA THR A 291 -12.45 -75.68 8.67
C THR A 291 -13.13 -74.52 9.38
N ASP A 292 -14.32 -74.72 9.96
CA ASP A 292 -15.05 -73.69 10.69
C ASP A 292 -14.31 -73.21 11.94
N VAL A 293 -13.75 -74.14 12.72
CA VAL A 293 -13.01 -73.81 13.96
C VAL A 293 -11.71 -73.05 13.64
N PHE A 294 -10.95 -73.52 12.66
CA PHE A 294 -9.66 -72.91 12.31
C PHE A 294 -9.83 -71.51 11.69
N SER A 295 -10.88 -71.31 10.89
CA SER A 295 -11.22 -70.00 10.31
C SER A 295 -11.55 -68.97 11.39
N LYS A 296 -12.33 -69.35 12.41
CA LYS A 296 -12.66 -68.47 13.56
C LYS A 296 -11.41 -68.07 14.35
N LEU A 297 -10.49 -69.02 14.60
CA LEU A 297 -9.24 -68.74 15.32
C LEU A 297 -8.33 -67.76 14.58
N VAL A 298 -8.19 -67.91 13.25
CA VAL A 298 -7.38 -66.99 12.44
C VAL A 298 -8.00 -65.59 12.41
N LYS A 299 -9.32 -65.47 12.27
CA LYS A 299 -10.01 -64.17 12.34
C LYS A 299 -9.78 -63.49 13.69
N ALA A 300 -9.97 -64.21 14.79
CA ALA A 300 -9.69 -63.68 16.13
C ALA A 300 -8.22 -63.23 16.25
N GLY A 301 -7.27 -64.02 15.75
CA GLY A 301 -5.85 -63.67 15.70
C GLY A 301 -5.54 -62.40 14.90
N ILE A 302 -6.23 -62.18 13.77
CA ILE A 302 -6.09 -60.94 12.97
C ILE A 302 -6.54 -59.72 13.78
N VAL A 303 -7.71 -59.78 14.43
CA VAL A 303 -8.25 -58.66 15.22
C VAL A 303 -7.33 -58.32 16.40
N VAL A 304 -6.90 -59.34 17.14
CA VAL A 304 -6.00 -59.18 18.30
C VAL A 304 -4.68 -58.54 17.88
N ASN A 305 -4.09 -58.97 16.77
CA ASN A 305 -2.83 -58.42 16.28
C ASN A 305 -2.98 -56.99 15.73
N ILE A 306 -4.02 -56.71 14.94
CA ILE A 306 -4.23 -55.37 14.34
C ILE A 306 -4.39 -54.30 15.42
N PHE A 307 -5.17 -54.58 16.47
CA PHE A 307 -5.41 -53.63 17.54
C PHE A 307 -4.41 -53.76 18.70
N SER A 308 -3.48 -54.71 18.64
CA SER A 308 -2.54 -55.05 19.70
C SER A 308 -3.27 -55.20 21.05
N LEU A 309 -4.28 -56.08 21.05
CA LEU A 309 -5.10 -56.32 22.24
C LEU A 309 -4.35 -57.24 23.20
N THR A 310 -4.29 -56.83 24.46
CA THR A 310 -3.76 -57.65 25.55
C THR A 310 -4.82 -58.63 26.03
N THR A 311 -4.39 -59.72 26.68
CA THR A 311 -5.30 -60.70 27.28
C THR A 311 -6.31 -60.07 28.24
N ALA A 312 -5.89 -59.07 29.02
CA ALA A 312 -6.77 -58.35 29.94
C ALA A 312 -7.84 -57.51 29.23
N GLU A 313 -7.52 -56.93 28.06
CA GLU A 313 -8.47 -56.19 27.24
C GLU A 313 -9.48 -57.13 26.57
N ILE A 314 -9.03 -58.27 26.06
CA ILE A 314 -9.92 -59.25 25.43
C ILE A 314 -10.94 -59.77 26.45
N ILE A 315 -10.49 -60.14 27.66
CA ILE A 315 -11.37 -60.55 28.75
C ILE A 315 -12.37 -59.44 29.08
N PHE A 316 -11.90 -58.20 29.26
CA PHE A 316 -12.80 -57.09 29.60
C PHE A 316 -13.82 -56.77 28.50
N LEU A 317 -13.41 -56.74 27.23
CA LEU A 317 -14.29 -56.45 26.09
C LEU A 317 -15.35 -57.54 25.92
N THR A 318 -15.00 -58.80 26.22
CA THR A 318 -15.94 -59.93 26.23
C THR A 318 -16.90 -59.84 27.41
N ASP A 319 -16.41 -59.56 28.62
CA ASP A 319 -17.24 -59.38 29.82
C ASP A 319 -18.19 -58.16 29.71
N ALA A 320 -17.78 -57.13 28.98
CA ALA A 320 -18.51 -55.88 28.79
C ALA A 320 -19.12 -55.75 27.38
N GLU A 321 -19.44 -56.87 26.72
CA GLU A 321 -19.89 -56.93 25.31
C GLU A 321 -21.00 -55.93 24.97
N ALA A 322 -21.95 -55.73 25.88
CA ALA A 322 -23.09 -54.83 25.71
C ALA A 322 -22.67 -53.34 25.58
N HIS A 323 -21.56 -52.95 26.19
CA HIS A 323 -21.01 -51.57 26.13
C HIS A 323 -20.13 -51.34 24.88
N PHE A 324 -19.78 -52.41 24.16
CA PHE A 324 -18.97 -52.37 22.94
C PHE A 324 -19.74 -52.82 21.69
N ASP A 325 -21.05 -52.52 21.64
CA ASP A 325 -21.97 -52.85 20.54
C ASP A 325 -22.02 -54.36 20.20
N GLY A 326 -22.03 -55.21 21.23
CA GLY A 326 -22.08 -56.67 21.10
C GLY A 326 -20.76 -57.24 20.59
N PHE A 327 -19.66 -56.90 21.28
CA PHE A 327 -18.33 -57.39 20.92
C PHE A 327 -18.27 -58.91 21.07
N ASP A 328 -18.20 -59.62 19.94
CA ASP A 328 -17.95 -61.05 19.87
C ASP A 328 -16.86 -61.30 18.83
N LEU A 329 -15.77 -61.97 19.24
CA LEU A 329 -14.68 -62.36 18.35
C LEU A 329 -15.10 -63.40 17.30
N ASN A 330 -16.17 -64.17 17.57
CA ASN A 330 -16.70 -65.16 16.64
C ASN A 330 -17.63 -64.54 15.58
N SER A 331 -18.24 -63.39 15.86
CA SER A 331 -19.14 -62.68 14.95
C SER A 331 -19.00 -61.15 15.11
N LEU A 332 -17.85 -60.61 14.72
CA LEU A 332 -17.54 -59.21 14.95
C LEU A 332 -18.31 -58.27 14.01
N SER A 333 -19.18 -57.44 14.56
CA SER A 333 -19.97 -56.47 13.78
C SER A 333 -19.14 -55.24 13.35
N LEU A 334 -19.54 -54.57 12.26
CA LEU A 334 -18.92 -53.31 11.83
C LEU A 334 -19.00 -52.21 12.91
N ARG A 335 -20.08 -52.22 13.70
CA ARG A 335 -20.25 -51.28 14.83
C ARG A 335 -19.22 -51.57 15.90
N ALA A 336 -19.13 -52.80 16.38
CA ALA A 336 -18.11 -53.24 17.34
C ALA A 336 -16.68 -52.97 16.83
N TRP A 337 -16.40 -53.20 15.54
CA TRP A 337 -15.11 -52.85 14.93
C TRP A 337 -14.78 -51.36 15.04
N ARG A 338 -15.75 -50.48 14.74
CA ARG A 338 -15.58 -49.03 14.88
C ARG A 338 -15.32 -48.64 16.35
N ARG A 339 -16.00 -49.29 17.29
CA ARG A 339 -15.80 -49.09 18.74
C ARG A 339 -14.39 -49.51 19.16
N LEU A 340 -13.91 -50.68 18.72
CA LEU A 340 -12.55 -51.14 18.96
C LEU A 340 -11.51 -50.18 18.40
N CYS A 341 -11.72 -49.68 17.19
CA CYS A 341 -10.84 -48.70 16.57
C CYS A 341 -10.80 -47.39 17.36
N GLN A 342 -11.93 -46.93 17.89
CA GLN A 342 -12.01 -45.73 18.73
C GLN A 342 -11.29 -45.94 20.07
N PHE A 343 -11.58 -47.06 20.74
CA PHE A 343 -10.93 -47.47 21.98
C PHE A 343 -9.41 -47.61 21.82
N SER A 344 -8.94 -48.34 20.81
CA SER A 344 -7.51 -48.56 20.58
C SER A 344 -6.78 -47.27 20.22
N SER A 345 -7.39 -46.42 19.37
CA SER A 345 -6.80 -45.14 18.99
C SER A 345 -6.71 -44.19 20.18
N PHE A 346 -7.75 -44.15 21.02
CA PHE A 346 -7.75 -43.34 22.24
C PHE A 346 -6.70 -43.85 23.23
N ARG A 347 -6.69 -45.15 23.52
CA ARG A 347 -5.69 -45.82 24.38
C ARG A 347 -4.26 -45.49 23.95
N ASN A 348 -3.96 -45.71 22.66
CA ASN A 348 -2.61 -45.50 22.12
C ASN A 348 -2.18 -44.02 22.14
N GLY A 349 -3.14 -43.09 22.21
CA GLY A 349 -2.89 -41.64 22.28
C GLY A 349 -2.65 -41.11 23.70
N LEU A 350 -2.75 -41.94 24.75
CA LEU A 350 -2.51 -41.53 26.13
C LEU A 350 -1.01 -41.64 26.48
N ALA A 351 -0.48 -40.64 27.18
CA ALA A 351 0.93 -40.56 27.56
C ALA A 351 1.30 -41.39 28.82
N ALA A 352 0.42 -42.29 29.27
CA ALA A 352 0.57 -43.01 30.52
C ALA A 352 1.30 -44.36 30.29
N PRO A 353 2.48 -44.59 30.88
CA PRO A 353 3.23 -45.83 30.67
C PRO A 353 2.61 -47.07 31.34
N GLU A 354 1.73 -46.91 32.34
CA GLU A 354 1.03 -47.99 33.04
C GLU A 354 -0.39 -47.57 33.53
N ALA A 355 -1.30 -47.15 32.63
CA ALA A 355 -2.70 -46.85 33.02
C ALA A 355 -3.70 -47.85 32.42
N PRO A 356 -4.55 -48.51 33.23
CA PRO A 356 -5.59 -49.42 32.76
C PRO A 356 -6.87 -48.60 32.58
N LEU A 357 -7.19 -48.17 31.34
CA LEU A 357 -8.55 -47.65 31.03
C LEU A 357 -9.64 -48.62 31.53
N ILE A 358 -9.32 -49.91 31.49
CA ILE A 358 -10.11 -50.99 32.08
C ILE A 358 -10.38 -50.77 33.58
N ALA A 359 -9.43 -50.27 34.37
CA ALA A 359 -9.63 -50.01 35.80
C ALA A 359 -10.58 -48.84 36.05
N LEU A 360 -10.57 -47.82 35.20
CA LEU A 360 -11.58 -46.76 35.24
C LEU A 360 -12.97 -47.31 34.92
N PHE A 361 -13.09 -48.10 33.84
CA PHE A 361 -14.36 -48.67 33.42
C PHE A 361 -14.91 -49.68 34.44
N LYS A 362 -14.04 -50.54 34.99
CA LYS A 362 -14.40 -51.47 36.08
C LYS A 362 -14.79 -50.72 37.34
N TRP A 363 -14.06 -49.67 37.73
CA TRP A 363 -14.44 -48.84 38.87
C TRP A 363 -15.81 -48.18 38.65
N ALA A 364 -16.06 -47.64 37.45
CA ALA A 364 -17.33 -47.02 37.09
C ALA A 364 -18.53 -48.00 37.13
N SER A 365 -18.28 -49.30 36.96
CA SER A 365 -19.32 -50.34 37.08
C SER A 365 -19.66 -50.74 38.52
N LEU A 366 -18.86 -50.31 39.52
CA LEU A 366 -19.10 -50.65 40.93
C LEU A 366 -20.26 -49.82 41.51
N PRO A 367 -21.17 -50.42 42.31
CA PRO A 367 -22.22 -49.67 43.01
C PRO A 367 -21.68 -48.62 44.00
N SER A 368 -20.43 -48.79 44.44
CA SER A 368 -19.73 -47.87 45.36
C SER A 368 -18.99 -46.73 44.64
N ALA A 369 -19.12 -46.59 43.32
CA ALA A 369 -18.46 -45.51 42.57
C ALA A 369 -19.09 -44.15 42.90
N GLY A 370 -18.34 -43.30 43.62
CA GLY A 370 -18.79 -41.97 44.00
C GLY A 370 -18.48 -40.91 42.95
N VAL A 371 -19.36 -39.90 42.82
CA VAL A 371 -19.17 -38.73 41.93
C VAL A 371 -17.92 -37.92 42.33
N ASN A 372 -17.59 -37.86 43.62
CA ASN A 372 -16.46 -37.07 44.13
C ASN A 372 -15.09 -37.61 43.67
N ASP A 373 -14.98 -38.91 43.41
CA ASP A 373 -13.72 -39.55 43.00
C ASP A 373 -13.54 -39.57 41.46
N LEU A 374 -14.58 -39.20 40.70
CA LEU A 374 -14.62 -39.36 39.24
C LEU A 374 -13.50 -38.60 38.53
N VAL A 375 -13.28 -37.34 38.89
CA VAL A 375 -12.22 -36.49 38.29
C VAL A 375 -10.84 -37.10 38.55
N ASP A 376 -10.58 -37.56 39.77
CA ASP A 376 -9.32 -38.19 40.14
C ASP A 376 -9.09 -39.51 39.38
N LYS A 377 -10.14 -40.32 39.20
CA LYS A 377 -10.05 -41.57 38.44
C LYS A 377 -9.83 -41.34 36.95
N ILE A 378 -10.46 -40.32 36.35
CA ILE A 378 -10.20 -39.92 34.95
C ILE A 378 -8.76 -39.44 34.80
N ILE A 379 -8.28 -38.57 35.69
CA ILE A 379 -6.91 -38.04 35.63
C ILE A 379 -5.88 -39.14 35.81
N ALA A 380 -6.06 -40.04 36.78
CA ALA A 380 -5.17 -41.18 36.99
C ALA A 380 -5.04 -42.06 35.73
N SER A 381 -6.12 -42.17 34.94
CA SER A 381 -6.18 -43.00 33.73
C SER A 381 -5.70 -42.29 32.47
N THR A 382 -5.76 -40.95 32.41
CA THR A 382 -5.50 -40.16 31.19
C THR A 382 -4.28 -39.23 31.27
N ARG A 383 -3.79 -38.94 32.48
CA ARG A 383 -2.76 -37.92 32.78
C ARG A 383 -3.12 -36.51 32.34
N TRP A 384 -4.41 -36.16 32.40
CA TRP A 384 -4.91 -34.80 32.13
C TRP A 384 -4.80 -33.87 33.36
N ASP A 385 -3.79 -34.06 34.20
CA ASP A 385 -3.58 -33.36 35.48
C ASP A 385 -3.59 -31.83 35.30
N SER A 386 -2.97 -31.32 34.24
CA SER A 386 -2.87 -29.89 33.94
C SER A 386 -4.19 -29.25 33.48
N GLN A 387 -5.26 -30.03 33.27
CA GLN A 387 -6.56 -29.57 32.79
C GLN A 387 -7.71 -29.90 33.74
N ARG A 388 -7.42 -30.19 35.02
CA ARG A 388 -8.40 -30.59 36.04
C ARG A 388 -9.60 -29.66 36.14
N ASP A 389 -9.37 -28.34 36.15
CA ASP A 389 -10.45 -27.36 36.30
C ASP A 389 -11.36 -27.35 35.06
N SER A 390 -10.76 -27.36 33.86
CA SER A 390 -11.51 -27.45 32.61
C SER A 390 -12.28 -28.78 32.51
N LEU A 391 -11.68 -29.89 32.96
CA LEU A 391 -12.34 -31.19 33.03
C LEU A 391 -13.55 -31.15 33.96
N THR A 392 -13.38 -30.60 35.17
CA THR A 392 -14.47 -30.49 36.16
C THR A 392 -15.63 -29.65 35.62
N ALA A 393 -15.33 -28.53 34.98
CA ALA A 393 -16.36 -27.69 34.36
C ALA A 393 -17.08 -28.41 33.21
N LEU A 394 -16.35 -29.12 32.33
CA LEU A 394 -16.95 -29.88 31.23
C LEU A 394 -17.88 -31.00 31.70
N LEU A 395 -17.59 -31.62 32.85
CA LEU A 395 -18.42 -32.68 33.41
C LEU A 395 -19.74 -32.18 34.00
N ALA A 396 -19.82 -30.92 34.39
CA ALA A 396 -20.97 -30.34 35.08
C ALA A 396 -22.28 -30.44 34.28
N SER A 397 -23.41 -30.41 35.00
CA SER A 397 -24.76 -30.62 34.45
C SER A 397 -25.24 -29.52 33.51
N ASP A 398 -24.67 -28.32 33.62
CA ASP A 398 -24.89 -27.18 32.73
C ASP A 398 -24.09 -27.26 31.41
N HIS A 399 -23.23 -28.28 31.25
CA HIS A 399 -22.38 -28.46 30.07
C HIS A 399 -22.61 -29.81 29.36
N PHE A 400 -21.77 -30.83 29.60
CA PHE A 400 -21.94 -32.14 28.97
C PHE A 400 -22.76 -33.13 29.81
N ASP A 401 -23.07 -32.79 31.06
CA ASP A 401 -23.84 -33.62 31.99
C ASP A 401 -23.25 -35.04 32.14
N LEU A 402 -21.96 -35.08 32.50
CA LEU A 402 -21.17 -36.31 32.58
C LEU A 402 -20.75 -36.65 34.02
N LEU A 403 -21.35 -36.07 35.06
CA LEU A 403 -20.98 -36.34 36.46
C LEU A 403 -21.26 -37.77 36.94
N SER A 404 -22.11 -38.53 36.23
CA SER A 404 -22.40 -39.92 36.57
C SER A 404 -21.25 -40.87 36.16
N PRO A 405 -20.74 -41.72 37.08
CA PRO A 405 -19.77 -42.76 36.73
C PRO A 405 -20.26 -43.71 35.61
N ALA A 406 -21.57 -43.93 35.48
CA ALA A 406 -22.16 -44.77 34.43
C ALA A 406 -21.85 -44.26 33.00
N ASN A 407 -21.48 -42.99 32.83
CA ASN A 407 -21.06 -42.45 31.54
C ASN A 407 -19.65 -42.90 31.12
N PHE A 408 -18.89 -43.53 32.03
CA PHE A 408 -17.52 -43.97 31.84
C PHE A 408 -17.39 -45.50 31.91
N LEU A 409 -18.42 -46.22 31.45
CA LEU A 409 -18.34 -47.66 31.19
C LEU A 409 -17.60 -47.97 29.88
N ASP A 410 -17.47 -46.96 29.01
CA ASP A 410 -16.77 -47.03 27.73
C ASP A 410 -15.96 -45.75 27.43
N GLU A 411 -15.32 -45.70 26.26
CA GLU A 411 -14.45 -44.60 25.84
C GLU A 411 -15.18 -43.38 25.23
N ARG A 412 -16.50 -43.43 25.00
CA ARG A 412 -17.23 -42.38 24.24
C ARG A 412 -17.14 -41.03 24.94
N ALA A 413 -17.43 -41.01 26.24
CA ALA A 413 -17.38 -39.80 27.06
C ALA A 413 -15.95 -39.24 27.10
N LEU A 414 -14.95 -40.10 27.24
CA LEU A 414 -13.54 -39.72 27.27
C LEU A 414 -13.07 -39.09 25.94
N ILE A 415 -13.45 -39.67 24.80
CA ILE A 415 -13.13 -39.10 23.48
C ILE A 415 -13.80 -37.72 23.29
N ARG A 416 -15.05 -37.56 23.74
CA ARG A 416 -15.76 -36.27 23.71
C ARG A 416 -15.04 -35.23 24.55
N LEU A 417 -14.63 -35.59 25.76
CA LEU A 417 -13.87 -34.73 26.67
C LEU A 417 -12.49 -34.39 26.08
N GLN A 418 -11.78 -35.33 25.47
CA GLN A 418 -10.49 -35.09 24.83
C GLN A 418 -10.59 -34.01 23.74
N LYS A 419 -11.61 -34.10 22.87
CA LYS A 419 -11.85 -33.11 21.82
C LYS A 419 -12.18 -31.74 22.39
N ALA A 420 -13.01 -31.68 23.43
CA ALA A 420 -13.38 -30.44 24.09
C ALA A 420 -12.19 -29.79 24.81
N LEU A 421 -11.38 -30.58 25.53
CA LEU A 421 -10.16 -30.13 26.18
C LEU A 421 -9.11 -29.63 25.18
N ALA A 422 -8.98 -30.29 24.02
CA ALA A 422 -8.13 -29.84 22.94
C ALA A 422 -8.62 -28.51 22.35
N LEU A 423 -9.94 -28.35 22.18
CA LEU A 423 -10.55 -27.10 21.72
C LEU A 423 -10.31 -25.96 22.72
N VAL A 424 -10.63 -26.15 24.00
CA VAL A 424 -10.42 -25.16 25.07
C VAL A 424 -8.94 -24.73 25.13
N LYS A 425 -8.02 -25.69 25.04
CA LYS A 425 -6.58 -25.43 24.97
C LYS A 425 -6.19 -24.61 23.73
N SER A 426 -6.73 -24.94 22.55
CA SER A 426 -6.47 -24.18 21.31
C SER A 426 -7.08 -22.77 21.35
N LEU A 427 -8.18 -22.60 22.07
CA LEU A 427 -8.86 -21.33 22.34
C LEU A 427 -8.15 -20.50 23.43
N GLY A 428 -7.20 -21.08 24.17
CA GLY A 428 -6.45 -20.37 25.21
C GLY A 428 -7.37 -19.79 26.28
N VAL A 429 -8.56 -20.38 26.47
CA VAL A 429 -9.57 -19.96 27.43
C VAL A 429 -9.42 -20.83 28.67
N VAL A 430 -9.40 -20.20 29.85
CA VAL A 430 -9.37 -20.90 31.15
C VAL A 430 -10.79 -21.17 31.65
N ASP A 431 -11.74 -20.27 31.33
CA ASP A 431 -13.14 -20.32 31.74
C ASP A 431 -14.01 -21.09 30.74
N VAL A 432 -14.30 -22.37 31.02
CA VAL A 432 -15.10 -23.25 30.15
C VAL A 432 -16.53 -22.77 29.94
N PRO A 433 -17.29 -22.33 30.98
CA PRO A 433 -18.62 -21.73 30.81
C PRO A 433 -18.69 -20.63 29.75
N MET A 434 -17.64 -19.80 29.65
CA MET A 434 -17.54 -18.74 28.65
C MET A 434 -17.60 -19.30 27.22
N VAL A 435 -16.97 -20.43 26.95
CA VAL A 435 -16.95 -21.06 25.62
C VAL A 435 -18.33 -21.58 25.23
N PHE A 436 -19.09 -22.13 26.19
CA PHE A 436 -20.48 -22.55 25.95
C PHE A 436 -21.38 -21.36 25.64
N SER A 437 -21.21 -20.22 26.33
CA SER A 437 -21.95 -19.00 26.01
C SER A 437 -21.69 -18.48 24.59
N TRP A 438 -20.55 -18.82 23.98
CA TRP A 438 -20.24 -18.46 22.59
C TRP A 438 -20.93 -19.37 21.57
N ALA A 439 -21.31 -20.58 21.98
CA ALA A 439 -21.97 -21.57 21.13
C ALA A 439 -23.49 -21.34 21.04
N ASP A 440 -24.06 -20.54 21.96
CA ASP A 440 -25.49 -20.23 21.95
C ASP A 440 -25.88 -19.38 20.72
N PRO A 441 -27.01 -19.69 20.06
CA PRO A 441 -27.51 -18.90 18.93
C PRO A 441 -27.72 -17.43 19.33
N LEU A 442 -27.09 -16.53 18.58
CA LEU A 442 -27.12 -15.10 18.87
C LEU A 442 -28.48 -14.47 18.47
N VAL A 443 -29.42 -14.39 19.41
CA VAL A 443 -30.77 -13.82 19.15
C VAL A 443 -30.85 -12.32 19.49
N LYS A 444 -29.97 -11.80 20.35
CA LYS A 444 -30.00 -10.41 20.85
C LYS A 444 -28.68 -9.68 20.58
N PHE A 445 -28.74 -8.47 20.03
CA PHE A 445 -27.55 -7.65 19.71
C PHE A 445 -26.62 -7.45 20.92
N TRP A 446 -27.17 -7.08 22.08
CA TRP A 446 -26.36 -6.81 23.28
C TRP A 446 -25.64 -8.06 23.78
N VAL A 447 -26.25 -9.25 23.65
CA VAL A 447 -25.63 -10.53 24.00
C VAL A 447 -24.51 -10.85 23.02
N ALA A 448 -24.75 -10.69 21.72
CA ALA A 448 -23.73 -10.85 20.67
C ALA A 448 -22.55 -9.88 20.86
N ARG A 449 -22.83 -8.63 21.27
CA ARG A 449 -21.80 -7.63 21.56
C ARG A 449 -20.92 -8.04 22.74
N THR A 450 -21.53 -8.50 23.83
CA THR A 450 -20.79 -9.02 24.99
C THR A 450 -19.92 -10.22 24.63
N ILE A 451 -20.45 -11.17 23.85
CA ILE A 451 -19.69 -12.34 23.35
C ILE A 451 -18.53 -11.91 22.45
N ALA A 452 -18.74 -10.96 21.53
CA ALA A 452 -17.67 -10.44 20.67
C ALA A 452 -16.56 -9.72 21.46
N ASP A 453 -16.93 -8.92 22.46
CA ASP A 453 -15.96 -8.24 23.34
C ASP A 453 -15.19 -9.25 24.20
N ASN A 454 -15.84 -10.32 24.63
CA ASN A 454 -15.25 -11.46 25.33
C ASN A 454 -14.22 -12.20 24.47
N ILE A 455 -14.58 -12.57 23.23
CA ILE A 455 -13.65 -13.19 22.27
C ILE A 455 -12.46 -12.26 22.02
N ARG A 456 -12.69 -10.96 21.82
CA ARG A 456 -11.63 -9.97 21.62
C ARG A 456 -10.64 -9.94 22.78
N LYS A 457 -11.12 -9.96 24.04
CA LYS A 457 -10.25 -9.99 25.23
C LYS A 457 -9.39 -11.25 25.29
N VAL A 458 -9.98 -12.41 24.98
CA VAL A 458 -9.26 -13.69 24.93
C VAL A 458 -8.17 -13.68 23.86
N VAL A 459 -8.48 -13.21 22.65
CA VAL A 459 -7.47 -13.10 21.58
C VAL A 459 -6.38 -12.10 21.98
N ARG A 460 -6.75 -10.94 22.56
CA ARG A 460 -5.79 -9.93 23.02
C ARG A 460 -4.80 -10.47 24.05
N ALA A 461 -5.26 -11.33 24.96
CA ALA A 461 -4.44 -11.91 26.02
C ALA A 461 -3.28 -12.79 25.51
N ARG A 462 -3.33 -13.23 24.25
CA ARG A 462 -2.29 -14.07 23.63
C ARG A 462 -1.11 -13.27 23.05
N TYR A 463 -1.26 -11.97 22.89
CA TYR A 463 -0.28 -11.12 22.23
C TYR A 463 0.27 -10.08 23.20
N THR A 464 1.57 -9.78 23.09
CA THR A 464 2.20 -8.66 23.78
C THR A 464 1.61 -7.32 23.31
N THR A 465 1.94 -6.21 23.97
CA THR A 465 1.43 -4.90 23.53
C THR A 465 1.90 -4.51 22.13
N THR A 466 3.15 -4.85 21.79
CA THR A 466 3.78 -4.56 20.50
C THR A 466 3.27 -5.47 19.37
N ASP A 467 3.03 -6.76 19.65
CA ASP A 467 2.67 -7.72 18.59
C ASP A 467 1.18 -7.69 18.22
N TRP A 468 0.35 -7.13 19.11
CA TRP A 468 -1.10 -7.09 18.92
C TRP A 468 -1.52 -6.28 17.70
N GLU A 469 -0.89 -5.14 17.44
CA GLU A 469 -1.28 -4.26 16.33
C GLU A 469 -1.13 -4.96 14.99
N ALA A 470 -0.01 -5.66 14.78
CA ALA A 470 0.24 -6.44 13.57
C ALA A 470 -0.72 -7.65 13.45
N ALA A 471 -0.96 -8.36 14.56
CA ALA A 471 -1.83 -9.54 14.57
C ALA A 471 -3.31 -9.21 14.31
N VAL A 472 -3.79 -8.07 14.80
CA VAL A 472 -5.22 -7.69 14.72
C VAL A 472 -5.57 -6.90 13.46
N GLN A 473 -4.58 -6.33 12.77
CA GLN A 473 -4.80 -5.50 11.59
C GLN A 473 -5.63 -6.19 10.48
N PRO A 474 -5.36 -7.45 10.06
CA PRO A 474 -6.16 -8.12 9.03
C PRO A 474 -7.63 -8.33 9.45
N LEU A 475 -7.85 -8.64 10.73
CA LEU A 475 -9.19 -8.80 11.30
C LEU A 475 -9.96 -7.47 11.27
N TYR A 476 -9.35 -6.38 11.76
CA TYR A 476 -10.00 -5.08 11.74
C TYR A 476 -10.20 -4.53 10.33
N ASN A 477 -9.31 -4.84 9.38
CA ASN A 477 -9.51 -4.48 7.98
C ASN A 477 -10.77 -5.14 7.43
N THR A 478 -10.92 -6.45 7.63
CA THR A 478 -12.13 -7.18 7.20
C THR A 478 -13.40 -6.63 7.86
N LEU A 479 -13.35 -6.34 9.17
CA LEU A 479 -14.47 -5.74 9.90
C LEU A 479 -14.82 -4.35 9.38
N ARG A 480 -13.81 -3.50 9.09
CA ARG A 480 -14.01 -2.17 8.52
C ARG A 480 -14.68 -2.24 7.15
N GLU A 481 -14.26 -3.15 6.27
CA GLU A 481 -14.92 -3.34 4.96
C GLU A 481 -16.39 -3.73 5.13
N ASN A 482 -16.69 -4.68 6.02
CA ASN A 482 -18.07 -5.11 6.28
C ASN A 482 -18.92 -3.97 6.88
N GLN A 483 -18.36 -3.21 7.82
CA GLN A 483 -19.02 -2.04 8.41
C GLN A 483 -19.28 -0.94 7.38
N LYS A 484 -18.29 -0.65 6.52
CA LYS A 484 -18.39 0.31 5.42
C LYS A 484 -19.53 -0.08 4.46
N ASN A 485 -19.54 -1.33 3.99
CA ASN A 485 -20.56 -1.82 3.07
C ASN A 485 -21.97 -1.78 3.70
N ALA A 486 -22.09 -2.15 4.98
CA ALA A 486 -23.35 -2.06 5.71
C ALA A 486 -23.80 -0.60 5.89
N LEU A 487 -22.88 0.32 6.17
CA LEU A 487 -23.19 1.74 6.33
C LEU A 487 -23.60 2.40 5.00
N ILE A 488 -22.94 2.05 3.89
CA ILE A 488 -23.34 2.51 2.54
C ILE A 488 -24.77 2.06 2.24
N ALA A 489 -25.06 0.76 2.43
CA ALA A 489 -26.40 0.23 2.19
C ALA A 489 -27.47 0.90 3.08
N TYR A 490 -27.11 1.19 4.34
CA TYR A 490 -27.98 1.92 5.27
C TYR A 490 -28.23 3.36 4.83
N LEU A 491 -27.19 4.09 4.41
CA LEU A 491 -27.29 5.48 3.96
C LEU A 491 -28.14 5.61 2.70
N LEU A 492 -27.97 4.72 1.71
CA LEU A 492 -28.79 4.68 0.49
C LEU A 492 -30.27 4.35 0.76
N ALA A 493 -30.57 3.74 1.90
CA ALA A 493 -31.94 3.50 2.34
C ALA A 493 -32.60 4.72 3.02
N GLN A 494 -31.82 5.71 3.45
CA GLN A 494 -32.34 6.90 4.13
C GLN A 494 -33.11 7.81 3.16
N GLN A 495 -34.28 8.27 3.59
CA GLN A 495 -35.13 9.14 2.79
C GLN A 495 -34.41 10.44 2.39
N VAL A 496 -33.67 11.05 3.31
CA VAL A 496 -32.90 12.28 3.07
C VAL A 496 -31.90 12.14 1.91
N ILE A 497 -31.28 10.97 1.75
CA ILE A 497 -30.32 10.69 0.67
C ILE A 497 -31.07 10.44 -0.65
N ARG A 498 -32.19 9.71 -0.60
CA ARG A 498 -33.03 9.44 -1.78
C ARG A 498 -33.67 10.71 -2.35
N ASP A 499 -34.07 11.64 -1.49
CA ASP A 499 -34.64 12.93 -1.88
C ASP A 499 -33.63 13.81 -2.65
N GLN A 500 -32.33 13.58 -2.47
CA GLN A 500 -31.24 14.21 -3.23
C GLN A 500 -30.93 13.51 -4.57
N GLY A 501 -31.65 12.43 -4.91
CA GLY A 501 -31.44 11.67 -6.15
C GLY A 501 -30.23 10.74 -6.14
N ILE A 502 -29.62 10.48 -4.97
CA ILE A 502 -28.43 9.64 -4.83
C ILE A 502 -28.84 8.16 -4.77
N ALA A 503 -28.38 7.36 -5.73
CA ALA A 503 -28.76 5.95 -5.87
C ALA A 503 -27.63 4.95 -5.56
N ASP A 504 -26.38 5.39 -5.60
CA ASP A 504 -25.21 4.54 -5.47
C ASP A 504 -24.10 5.16 -4.62
N ALA A 505 -23.01 4.41 -4.45
CA ALA A 505 -21.86 4.83 -3.66
C ALA A 505 -21.11 6.01 -4.29
N ASP A 506 -21.12 6.14 -5.62
CA ASP A 506 -20.48 7.26 -6.32
C ASP A 506 -21.23 8.56 -6.03
N GLY A 507 -22.57 8.53 -6.04
CA GLY A 507 -23.37 9.68 -5.61
C GLY A 507 -23.17 10.05 -4.13
N LEU A 508 -22.90 9.08 -3.26
CA LEU A 508 -22.51 9.38 -1.86
C LEU A 508 -21.13 10.04 -1.77
N PHE A 509 -20.17 9.63 -2.61
CA PHE A 509 -18.87 10.29 -2.71
C PHE A 509 -19.02 11.74 -3.17
N GLU A 510 -19.82 11.98 -4.21
CA GLU A 510 -20.08 13.33 -4.70
C GLU A 510 -20.75 14.22 -3.64
N PHE A 511 -21.67 13.66 -2.86
CA PHE A 511 -22.40 14.39 -1.81
C PHE A 511 -21.53 14.68 -0.58
N PHE A 512 -20.79 13.68 -0.07
CA PHE A 512 -19.96 13.83 1.13
C PHE A 512 -18.55 14.35 0.85
N LEU A 513 -18.12 14.36 -0.41
CA LEU A 513 -16.76 14.73 -0.86
C LEU A 513 -15.66 13.86 -0.22
N ILE A 514 -16.05 12.66 0.22
CA ILE A 514 -15.19 11.65 0.84
C ILE A 514 -15.51 10.33 0.16
N ASP A 515 -14.48 9.67 -0.35
CA ASP A 515 -14.65 8.39 -1.04
C ASP A 515 -15.08 7.32 -0.02
N VAL A 516 -16.35 6.93 -0.13
CA VAL A 516 -16.99 5.91 0.73
C VAL A 516 -16.57 4.49 0.35
N GLN A 517 -15.98 4.28 -0.83
CA GLN A 517 -15.54 2.98 -1.32
C GLN A 517 -14.09 2.65 -0.96
N MET A 518 -13.32 3.62 -0.47
CA MET A 518 -11.92 3.44 -0.04
C MET A 518 -11.71 2.19 0.81
N SER A 519 -10.62 1.49 0.51
CA SER A 519 -10.19 0.30 1.25
C SER A 519 -9.47 0.69 2.55
N SER A 520 -9.64 -0.15 3.57
CA SER A 520 -9.02 -0.06 4.89
C SER A 520 -7.48 -0.05 4.90
N CYS A 521 -6.82 -0.37 3.78
CA CYS A 521 -5.36 -0.29 3.65
C CYS A 521 -4.82 1.12 3.35
N LEU A 522 -5.65 2.04 2.84
CA LEU A 522 -5.22 3.37 2.46
C LEU A 522 -5.24 4.32 3.67
N GLN A 523 -4.04 4.67 4.16
CA GLN A 523 -3.88 5.56 5.31
C GLN A 523 -3.77 7.02 4.87
N THR A 524 -4.59 7.90 5.44
CA THR A 524 -4.54 9.35 5.24
C THR A 524 -4.69 10.08 6.57
N SER A 525 -4.13 11.28 6.70
CA SER A 525 -4.35 12.12 7.88
C SER A 525 -5.70 12.83 7.76
N ARG A 526 -6.34 13.15 8.89
CA ARG A 526 -7.62 13.87 8.90
C ARG A 526 -7.53 15.23 8.21
N ILE A 527 -6.39 15.92 8.37
CA ILE A 527 -6.13 17.21 7.70
C ILE A 527 -6.01 17.01 6.19
N LYS A 528 -5.29 15.97 5.72
CA LYS A 528 -5.16 15.69 4.29
C LYS A 528 -6.52 15.34 3.66
N GLN A 529 -7.36 14.59 4.37
CA GLN A 529 -8.71 14.29 3.90
C GLN A 529 -9.55 15.57 3.79
N ALA A 530 -9.55 16.42 4.83
CA ALA A 530 -10.28 17.69 4.79
C ALA A 530 -9.83 18.61 3.65
N ILE A 531 -8.51 18.71 3.42
CA ILE A 531 -7.95 19.46 2.29
C ILE A 531 -8.46 18.88 0.96
N SER A 532 -8.45 17.56 0.80
CA SER A 532 -8.88 16.89 -0.42
C SER A 532 -10.38 17.12 -0.70
N SER A 533 -11.22 17.07 0.34
CA SER A 533 -12.66 17.35 0.22
C SER A 533 -12.92 18.79 -0.19
N VAL A 534 -12.21 19.77 0.39
CA VAL A 534 -12.35 21.20 0.00
C VAL A 534 -11.82 21.46 -1.41
N GLN A 535 -10.69 20.85 -1.78
CA GLN A 535 -10.15 20.95 -3.14
C GLN A 535 -11.13 20.39 -4.18
N LEU A 536 -11.71 19.22 -3.91
CA LEU A 536 -12.73 18.61 -4.77
C LEU A 536 -13.96 19.51 -4.88
N PHE A 537 -14.43 20.08 -3.77
CA PHE A 537 -15.56 21.00 -3.77
C PHE A 537 -15.31 22.22 -4.66
N ILE A 538 -14.17 22.89 -4.48
CA ILE A 538 -13.82 24.07 -5.29
C ILE A 538 -13.70 23.70 -6.78
N GLN A 539 -13.13 22.54 -7.10
CA GLN A 539 -13.06 22.06 -8.47
C GLN A 539 -14.46 21.82 -9.06
N ARG A 540 -15.37 21.22 -8.29
CA ARG A 540 -16.77 21.01 -8.69
C ARG A 540 -17.51 22.34 -8.92
N CYS A 541 -17.28 23.35 -8.07
CA CYS A 541 -17.77 24.71 -8.28
C CYS A 541 -17.23 25.32 -9.59
N LEU A 542 -15.93 25.23 -9.86
CA LEU A 542 -15.31 25.76 -11.08
C LEU A 542 -15.79 25.05 -12.36
N LEU A 543 -16.17 23.77 -12.25
CA LEU A 543 -16.79 22.99 -13.32
C LEU A 543 -18.30 23.24 -13.48
N GLY A 544 -18.91 24.05 -12.61
CA GLY A 544 -20.35 24.32 -12.61
C GLY A 544 -21.22 23.14 -12.18
N LEU A 545 -20.65 22.17 -11.46
CA LEU A 545 -21.37 20.99 -10.94
C LEU A 545 -22.13 21.29 -9.64
N GLU A 546 -21.72 22.34 -8.93
CA GLU A 546 -22.38 22.84 -7.71
C GLU A 546 -23.36 23.97 -8.09
N LEU A 547 -24.60 23.63 -8.45
CA LEU A 547 -25.69 24.58 -8.69
C LEU A 547 -26.78 24.37 -7.63
N GLN A 548 -27.25 25.42 -6.95
CA GLN A 548 -28.48 25.31 -6.17
C GLN A 548 -29.71 25.39 -7.11
N PRO A 549 -30.63 24.42 -7.09
CA PRO A 549 -32.03 24.68 -7.38
C PRO A 549 -32.57 25.59 -6.26
N ARG A 550 -33.09 26.77 -6.59
CA ARG A 550 -33.91 27.53 -5.63
C ARG A 550 -35.03 26.62 -5.15
N ILE A 551 -35.11 26.42 -3.84
CA ILE A 551 -36.18 25.62 -3.19
C ILE A 551 -37.59 26.19 -3.43
N ASN A 552 -37.78 27.31 -4.14
CA ASN A 552 -39.11 27.87 -4.48
C ASN A 552 -39.15 28.78 -5.74
N SER A 553 -38.44 28.50 -6.83
CA SER A 553 -38.66 29.26 -8.08
C SER A 553 -38.98 28.37 -9.27
N VAL A 554 -40.01 28.81 -9.99
CA VAL A 554 -40.51 28.27 -11.27
C VAL A 554 -39.38 27.93 -12.23
N GLU A 555 -39.58 26.84 -12.97
CA GLU A 555 -38.77 26.40 -14.12
C GLU A 555 -38.32 27.62 -14.96
N GLY A 556 -37.01 27.91 -14.94
CA GLY A 556 -36.40 28.97 -15.75
C GLY A 556 -35.50 29.96 -15.00
N ASP A 557 -35.58 30.05 -13.67
CA ASP A 557 -34.89 31.11 -12.91
C ASP A 557 -33.58 30.63 -12.25
N ARG A 558 -32.58 30.28 -13.09
CA ARG A 558 -31.20 30.02 -12.64
C ARG A 558 -30.49 31.36 -12.42
N GLN A 559 -30.45 31.86 -11.19
CA GLN A 559 -29.59 32.99 -10.85
C GLN A 559 -28.25 32.47 -10.32
N GLU A 560 -27.17 32.75 -11.06
CA GLU A 560 -25.79 32.48 -10.65
C GLU A 560 -25.54 33.12 -9.27
N VAL A 561 -25.25 32.31 -8.25
CA VAL A 561 -24.56 32.82 -7.06
C VAL A 561 -23.14 33.14 -7.53
N PRO A 562 -22.67 34.39 -7.49
CA PRO A 562 -21.34 34.73 -7.95
C PRO A 562 -20.33 34.28 -6.88
N VAL A 563 -20.09 32.97 -6.78
CA VAL A 563 -18.88 32.47 -6.14
C VAL A 563 -17.75 32.84 -7.10
N ARG A 564 -17.20 34.06 -6.94
CA ARG A 564 -16.04 34.51 -7.71
C ARG A 564 -14.80 33.79 -7.19
N ILE A 565 -14.71 32.49 -7.48
CA ILE A 565 -13.46 31.75 -7.34
C ILE A 565 -12.54 32.29 -8.43
N ASP A 566 -11.50 32.99 -8.01
CA ASP A 566 -10.45 33.46 -8.90
C ASP A 566 -9.69 32.24 -9.44
N ALA A 567 -10.04 31.82 -10.67
CA ALA A 567 -9.49 30.62 -11.30
C ALA A 567 -7.97 30.72 -11.51
N VAL A 568 -7.46 31.92 -11.80
CA VAL A 568 -6.02 32.18 -11.96
C VAL A 568 -5.32 31.95 -10.63
N ARG A 569 -5.88 32.48 -9.54
CA ARG A 569 -5.34 32.27 -8.20
C ARG A 569 -5.48 30.82 -7.73
N TRP A 570 -6.60 30.18 -8.01
CA TRP A 570 -6.84 28.79 -7.62
C TRP A 570 -5.85 27.83 -8.27
N SER A 571 -5.45 28.07 -9.53
CA SER A 571 -4.54 27.20 -10.29
C SER A 571 -3.24 26.81 -9.56
N TRP A 572 -2.70 27.72 -8.74
CA TRP A 572 -1.51 27.46 -7.92
C TRP A 572 -1.86 27.18 -6.45
N MET A 573 -2.99 27.70 -5.94
CA MET A 573 -3.46 27.43 -4.57
C MET A 573 -3.96 26.00 -4.37
N GLU A 574 -4.46 25.36 -5.44
CA GLU A 574 -5.01 24.00 -5.38
C GLU A 574 -3.96 22.99 -4.89
N LYS A 575 -2.66 23.23 -5.16
CA LYS A 575 -1.56 22.33 -4.76
C LYS A 575 -0.95 22.82 -3.46
N TYR A 576 -1.11 22.07 -2.37
CA TYR A 576 -0.59 22.46 -1.05
C TYR A 576 0.89 22.87 -1.06
N ARG A 577 1.76 22.13 -1.78
CA ARG A 577 3.21 22.46 -1.85
C ARG A 577 3.48 23.77 -2.58
N VAL A 578 2.70 24.07 -3.62
CA VAL A 578 2.83 25.30 -4.40
C VAL A 578 2.28 26.48 -3.59
N TRP A 579 1.15 26.29 -2.92
CA TRP A 579 0.62 27.25 -1.95
C TRP A 579 1.61 27.53 -0.81
N GLU A 580 2.19 26.48 -0.22
CA GLU A 580 3.20 26.56 0.86
C GLU A 580 4.41 27.37 0.38
N ALA A 581 4.94 27.07 -0.81
CA ALA A 581 6.04 27.81 -1.40
C ALA A 581 5.69 29.30 -1.58
N ASN A 582 4.51 29.63 -2.12
CA ASN A 582 4.10 31.03 -2.27
C ASN A 582 3.97 31.75 -0.92
N ARG A 583 3.42 31.08 0.11
CA ARG A 583 3.35 31.63 1.47
C ARG A 583 4.75 31.89 2.05
N LYS A 584 5.69 30.98 1.82
CA LYS A 584 7.08 31.15 2.25
C LYS A 584 7.78 32.31 1.52
N VAL A 585 7.56 32.46 0.21
CA VAL A 585 8.08 33.61 -0.56
C VAL A 585 7.56 34.94 0.02
N PHE A 586 6.31 34.97 0.48
CA PHE A 586 5.77 36.16 1.16
C PHE A 586 6.34 36.36 2.56
N LEU A 587 6.46 35.32 3.38
CA LEU A 587 6.91 35.46 4.76
C LEU A 587 8.41 35.73 4.84
N TYR A 588 9.20 35.05 4.01
CA TYR A 588 10.66 35.05 4.04
C TYR A 588 11.26 35.26 2.63
N PRO A 589 10.89 36.33 1.91
CA PRO A 589 11.41 36.61 0.57
C PRO A 589 12.93 36.60 0.51
N GLU A 590 13.62 36.95 1.61
CA GLU A 590 15.08 36.96 1.75
C GLU A 590 15.76 35.66 1.30
N ASN A 591 15.12 34.50 1.44
CA ASN A 591 15.66 33.21 1.02
C ASN A 591 15.67 33.01 -0.51
N TRP A 592 14.93 33.83 -1.26
CA TRP A 592 14.74 33.71 -2.71
C TRP A 592 15.20 34.95 -3.49
N LEU A 593 15.81 35.95 -2.84
CA LEU A 593 16.31 37.16 -3.49
C LEU A 593 17.61 36.88 -4.26
N THR A 594 17.45 36.46 -5.51
CA THR A 594 18.55 36.19 -6.44
C THR A 594 18.45 37.11 -7.65
N GLY A 595 19.59 37.47 -8.23
CA GLY A 595 19.62 38.36 -9.40
C GLY A 595 18.75 37.88 -10.55
N GLU A 596 18.65 36.57 -10.78
CA GLU A 596 17.86 35.97 -11.86
C GLU A 596 16.34 36.16 -11.71
N LEU A 597 15.84 36.17 -10.47
CA LEU A 597 14.40 36.29 -10.16
C LEU A 597 13.90 37.73 -10.07
N ARG A 598 14.78 38.72 -10.34
CA ARG A 598 14.42 40.14 -10.37
C ARG A 598 13.65 40.48 -11.66
N ASP A 599 12.41 40.90 -11.50
CA ASP A 599 11.44 41.17 -12.58
C ASP A 599 11.56 42.58 -13.18
N ASP A 600 12.10 43.55 -12.44
CA ASP A 600 12.11 44.97 -12.79
C ASP A 600 13.44 45.45 -13.39
N LYS A 601 14.39 44.55 -13.70
CA LYS A 601 15.73 44.90 -14.22
C LYS A 601 15.65 45.92 -15.34
N SER A 602 16.33 47.06 -15.18
CA SER A 602 16.46 48.05 -16.24
C SER A 602 17.25 47.49 -17.43
N PRO A 603 17.03 47.98 -18.66
CA PRO A 603 17.85 47.58 -19.80
C PRO A 603 19.35 47.77 -19.56
N PHE A 604 19.71 48.84 -18.86
CA PHE A 604 21.11 49.14 -18.51
C PHE A 604 21.69 48.12 -17.54
N TYR A 605 20.90 47.66 -16.57
CA TYR A 605 21.33 46.66 -15.60
C TYR A 605 21.50 45.27 -16.25
N ARG A 606 20.63 44.90 -17.19
CA ARG A 606 20.79 43.65 -17.96
C ARG A 606 22.09 43.66 -18.78
N GLU A 607 22.42 44.80 -19.37
CA GLU A 607 23.69 44.98 -20.08
C GLU A 607 24.88 44.89 -19.11
N LEU A 608 24.80 45.53 -17.93
CA LEU A 608 25.82 45.44 -16.88
C LEU A 608 26.03 43.99 -16.43
N GLU A 609 24.95 43.25 -16.13
CA GLU A 609 25.00 41.85 -15.72
C GLU A 609 25.65 40.99 -16.82
N SER A 610 25.32 41.23 -18.09
CA SER A 610 25.97 40.57 -19.22
C SER A 610 27.46 40.93 -19.36
N GLU A 611 27.83 42.19 -19.16
CA GLU A 611 29.24 42.63 -19.19
C GLU A 611 30.06 41.96 -18.08
N LEU A 612 29.48 41.82 -16.88
CA LEU A 612 30.08 41.15 -15.72
C LEU A 612 30.15 39.63 -15.86
N LEU A 613 29.29 39.02 -16.68
CA LEU A 613 29.30 37.57 -16.96
C LEU A 613 30.37 37.17 -17.98
N GLN A 614 30.69 38.05 -18.94
CA GLN A 614 31.56 37.73 -20.08
C GLN A 614 33.05 37.89 -19.79
N LYS A 615 33.42 38.77 -18.85
CA LYS A 615 34.81 39.09 -18.52
C LYS A 615 35.21 38.46 -17.20
N ASP A 616 36.48 38.14 -17.04
CA ASP A 616 37.04 37.85 -15.72
C ASP A 616 36.84 39.08 -14.82
N VAL A 617 36.44 38.84 -13.58
CA VAL A 617 36.06 39.91 -12.66
C VAL A 617 37.33 40.37 -11.96
N ASP A 618 37.85 41.50 -12.41
CA ASP A 618 38.93 42.22 -11.75
C ASP A 618 38.44 43.65 -11.41
N SER A 619 39.17 44.36 -10.57
CA SER A 619 38.78 45.69 -10.12
C SER A 619 38.62 46.69 -11.28
N SER A 620 39.36 46.51 -12.37
CA SER A 620 39.32 47.39 -13.55
C SER A 620 38.14 47.09 -14.47
N THR A 621 37.79 45.81 -14.67
CA THR A 621 36.63 45.39 -15.47
C THR A 621 35.34 45.77 -14.79
N VAL A 622 35.26 45.63 -13.46
CA VAL A 622 34.12 46.09 -12.67
C VAL A 622 33.99 47.62 -12.72
N ALA A 623 35.08 48.36 -12.52
CA ALA A 623 35.06 49.83 -12.61
C ALA A 623 34.63 50.31 -14.01
N ALA A 624 35.11 49.67 -15.08
CA ALA A 624 34.70 49.98 -16.44
C ALA A 624 33.21 49.68 -16.68
N ALA A 625 32.70 48.55 -16.18
CA ALA A 625 31.29 48.17 -16.33
C ALA A 625 30.36 49.16 -15.59
N PHE A 626 30.71 49.56 -14.37
CA PHE A 626 29.99 50.61 -13.64
C PHE A 626 30.06 51.97 -14.33
N ARG A 627 31.20 52.33 -14.91
CA ARG A 627 31.37 53.56 -15.70
C ARG A 627 30.46 53.56 -16.94
N ASN A 628 30.40 52.44 -17.66
CA ASN A 628 29.50 52.27 -18.81
C ASN A 628 28.04 52.42 -18.39
N TYR A 629 27.64 51.78 -17.30
CA TYR A 629 26.30 51.90 -16.75
C TYR A 629 25.96 53.35 -16.36
N LEU A 630 26.85 54.03 -15.62
CA LEU A 630 26.65 55.43 -15.21
C LEU A 630 26.57 56.39 -16.40
N THR A 631 27.32 56.13 -17.47
CA THR A 631 27.23 56.91 -18.71
C THR A 631 25.83 56.80 -19.32
N LYS A 632 25.26 55.58 -19.38
CA LYS A 632 23.89 55.36 -19.87
C LYS A 632 22.83 56.01 -18.97
N VAL A 633 23.03 55.99 -17.64
CA VAL A 633 22.13 56.69 -16.71
C VAL A 633 22.23 58.21 -16.86
N ASP A 634 23.43 58.76 -17.10
CA ASP A 634 23.62 60.19 -17.37
C ASP A 634 22.93 60.62 -18.67
N ASP A 635 22.97 59.79 -19.73
CA ASP A 635 22.25 60.03 -20.99
C ASP A 635 20.73 60.21 -20.77
N VAL A 636 20.15 59.42 -19.86
CA VAL A 636 18.72 59.51 -19.53
C VAL A 636 18.41 60.39 -18.32
N ALA A 637 19.41 61.01 -17.69
CA ALA A 637 19.26 61.76 -16.46
C ALA A 637 18.38 63.01 -16.60
N ASN A 638 18.34 63.60 -17.79
CA ASN A 638 17.66 64.87 -18.06
C ASN A 638 17.04 64.89 -19.46
N LEU A 639 16.19 63.90 -19.74
CA LEU A 639 15.46 63.83 -21.00
C LEU A 639 14.39 64.92 -21.11
N GLU A 640 14.12 65.33 -22.34
CA GLU A 640 13.06 66.26 -22.70
C GLU A 640 11.86 65.48 -23.25
N ALA A 641 10.74 65.48 -22.53
CA ALA A 641 9.50 64.85 -22.98
C ALA A 641 9.00 65.53 -24.26
N GLN A 642 8.61 64.71 -25.24
CA GLN A 642 8.09 65.14 -26.54
C GLN A 642 6.61 64.80 -26.70
N GLY A 643 6.12 63.76 -26.03
CA GLY A 643 4.72 63.33 -26.11
C GLY A 643 4.26 62.58 -24.87
N LEU A 644 2.97 62.71 -24.57
CA LEU A 644 2.28 62.09 -23.44
C LEU A 644 0.97 61.45 -23.91
N PHE A 645 0.59 60.34 -23.29
CA PHE A 645 -0.72 59.72 -23.48
C PHE A 645 -1.20 59.08 -22.18
N LEU A 646 -2.47 59.26 -21.85
CA LEU A 646 -3.14 58.66 -20.70
C LEU A 646 -4.02 57.50 -21.18
N GLU A 647 -3.62 56.28 -20.85
CA GLU A 647 -4.46 55.09 -20.95
C GLU A 647 -5.31 55.01 -19.67
N GLN A 648 -6.62 55.20 -19.80
CA GLN A 648 -7.54 55.13 -18.67
C GLN A 648 -8.74 54.23 -19.02
N THR A 649 -8.84 53.10 -18.31
CA THR A 649 -10.01 52.23 -18.27
C THR A 649 -10.54 52.17 -16.83
N THR A 650 -11.57 51.37 -16.57
CA THR A 650 -12.13 51.19 -15.22
C THR A 650 -11.07 50.69 -14.22
N ASP A 651 -10.12 49.86 -14.69
CA ASP A 651 -9.15 49.16 -13.84
C ASP A 651 -7.69 49.61 -14.09
N VAL A 652 -7.43 50.37 -15.16
CA VAL A 652 -6.07 50.73 -15.58
C VAL A 652 -5.94 52.25 -15.69
N LYS A 653 -4.86 52.80 -15.12
CA LYS A 653 -4.48 54.22 -15.28
C LYS A 653 -2.99 54.33 -15.53
N ILE A 654 -2.57 54.37 -16.79
CA ILE A 654 -1.17 54.38 -17.20
C ILE A 654 -0.86 55.66 -17.97
N VAL A 655 0.24 56.34 -17.62
CA VAL A 655 0.80 57.47 -18.37
C VAL A 655 1.98 56.99 -19.19
N HIS A 656 1.87 57.13 -20.51
CA HIS A 656 2.92 56.84 -21.48
C HIS A 656 3.68 58.12 -21.79
N ILE A 657 5.01 58.05 -21.76
CA ILE A 657 5.90 59.19 -21.97
C ILE A 657 6.95 58.83 -23.01
N VAL A 658 7.06 59.64 -24.05
CA VAL A 658 8.18 59.60 -24.99
C VAL A 658 9.03 60.84 -24.79
N ALA A 659 10.33 60.67 -24.65
CA ALA A 659 11.28 61.73 -24.41
C ALA A 659 12.54 61.57 -25.26
N ARG A 660 13.33 62.63 -25.41
CA ARG A 660 14.58 62.64 -26.16
C ARG A 660 15.74 63.22 -25.36
N THR A 661 16.97 62.95 -25.79
CA THR A 661 18.16 63.64 -25.28
C THR A 661 18.14 65.13 -25.66
N ARG A 662 18.75 65.99 -24.83
CA ARG A 662 18.78 67.45 -25.08
C ARG A 662 19.83 67.89 -26.10
N CYS A 663 20.86 67.09 -26.31
CA CYS A 663 21.97 67.38 -27.21
C CYS A 663 21.96 66.42 -28.41
N ALA A 664 22.37 66.91 -29.58
CA ALA A 664 22.57 66.08 -30.76
C ALA A 664 23.81 65.16 -30.58
N PRO A 665 23.80 63.91 -31.08
CA PRO A 665 22.71 63.25 -31.81
C PRO A 665 21.52 62.88 -30.90
N TYR A 666 20.31 63.15 -31.37
CA TYR A 666 19.09 62.93 -30.58
C TYR A 666 18.75 61.43 -30.51
N ALA A 667 18.63 60.91 -29.29
CA ALA A 667 18.12 59.58 -29.02
C ALA A 667 16.75 59.68 -28.34
N HIS A 668 15.83 58.79 -28.71
CA HIS A 668 14.47 58.76 -28.18
C HIS A 668 14.30 57.58 -27.21
N TYR A 669 13.55 57.83 -26.14
CA TYR A 669 13.29 56.89 -25.07
C TYR A 669 11.81 56.88 -24.72
N TYR A 670 11.33 55.70 -24.33
CA TYR A 670 9.97 55.46 -23.90
C TYR A 670 9.94 54.98 -22.45
N ARG A 671 8.92 55.42 -21.72
CA ARG A 671 8.64 54.97 -20.35
C ARG A 671 7.15 55.01 -20.08
N ARG A 672 6.70 54.17 -19.15
CA ARG A 672 5.35 54.22 -18.59
C ARG A 672 5.35 54.41 -17.07
N LEU A 673 4.31 55.07 -16.57
CA LEU A 673 3.96 55.20 -15.15
C LEU A 673 2.60 54.54 -14.95
N ASP A 674 2.52 53.55 -14.07
CA ASP A 674 1.23 53.16 -13.48
C ASP A 674 0.85 54.23 -12.46
N ALA A 675 -0.09 55.09 -12.83
CA ALA A 675 -0.52 56.22 -12.04
C ALA A 675 -1.49 55.83 -10.91
N ALA A 676 -2.08 54.64 -10.94
CA ALA A 676 -2.92 54.12 -9.86
C ALA A 676 -2.07 53.72 -8.66
N HIS A 677 -0.98 52.97 -8.90
CA HIS A 677 -0.09 52.48 -7.84
C HIS A 677 1.18 53.33 -7.67
N VAL A 678 1.40 54.32 -8.53
CA VAL A 678 2.62 55.16 -8.60
C VAL A 678 3.87 54.29 -8.80
N ILE A 679 3.85 53.46 -9.85
CA ILE A 679 4.97 52.58 -10.21
C ILE A 679 5.61 53.08 -11.51
N TRP A 680 6.86 53.53 -11.41
CA TRP A 680 7.67 53.98 -12.53
C TRP A 680 8.45 52.83 -13.13
N GLN A 681 8.33 52.65 -14.44
CA GLN A 681 9.16 51.69 -15.19
C GLN A 681 10.48 52.36 -15.63
N PRO A 682 11.55 51.58 -15.85
CA PRO A 682 12.81 52.12 -16.38
C PRO A 682 12.63 52.68 -17.80
N TRP A 683 13.55 53.56 -18.22
CA TRP A 683 13.62 54.06 -19.59
C TRP A 683 14.01 52.93 -20.55
N GLU A 684 13.33 52.88 -21.70
CA GLU A 684 13.60 51.97 -22.81
C GLU A 684 14.03 52.77 -24.04
N ARG A 685 15.15 52.41 -24.66
CA ARG A 685 15.61 53.09 -25.87
C ARG A 685 14.75 52.69 -27.07
N MET A 686 14.26 53.67 -27.82
CA MET A 686 13.52 53.42 -29.05
C MET A 686 14.50 53.25 -30.22
N THR A 687 14.51 52.08 -30.85
CA THR A 687 15.33 51.77 -32.04
C THR A 687 14.64 52.26 -33.32
N VAL A 688 14.10 53.48 -33.29
CA VAL A 688 13.33 54.10 -34.37
C VAL A 688 13.96 55.42 -34.75
N ASP A 689 14.12 55.64 -36.05
CA ASP A 689 14.60 56.90 -36.61
C ASP A 689 13.46 57.92 -36.67
N ILE A 690 13.34 58.72 -35.61
CA ILE A 690 12.36 59.80 -35.49
C ILE A 690 13.00 61.12 -35.93
N PRO A 691 12.47 61.79 -36.97
CA PRO A 691 13.05 63.03 -37.50
C PRO A 691 13.02 64.19 -36.49
N ASN A 692 14.13 64.90 -36.36
CA ASN A 692 14.21 66.17 -35.64
C ASN A 692 14.23 67.33 -36.64
N TYR A 693 13.48 68.39 -36.36
CA TYR A 693 13.39 69.57 -37.21
C TYR A 693 13.98 70.79 -36.51
N THR A 694 14.55 71.69 -37.32
CA THR A 694 15.03 73.01 -36.88
C THR A 694 14.18 74.10 -37.53
N SER A 695 13.74 75.05 -36.73
CA SER A 695 13.11 76.30 -37.17
C SER A 695 14.20 77.36 -37.26
N GLU A 696 14.35 78.00 -38.41
CA GLU A 696 15.39 79.00 -38.69
C GLU A 696 14.75 80.35 -39.08
N THR A 697 15.40 81.47 -38.73
CA THR A 697 15.05 82.79 -39.29
C THR A 697 15.37 82.84 -40.78
N ALA A 698 14.83 83.86 -41.48
CA ALA A 698 15.19 84.12 -42.88
C ALA A 698 16.70 84.33 -43.12
N ASP A 699 17.45 84.69 -42.07
CA ASP A 699 18.91 84.89 -42.10
C ASP A 699 19.72 83.61 -41.76
N GLY A 700 19.06 82.46 -41.59
CA GLY A 700 19.71 81.17 -41.31
C GLY A 700 20.10 80.95 -39.85
N VAL A 701 19.56 81.73 -38.91
CA VAL A 701 19.79 81.53 -37.47
C VAL A 701 18.78 80.53 -36.93
N VAL A 702 19.26 79.43 -36.35
CA VAL A 702 18.40 78.44 -35.67
C VAL A 702 17.70 79.10 -34.48
N LEU A 703 16.37 79.18 -34.55
CA LEU A 703 15.51 79.68 -33.47
C LEU A 703 15.20 78.56 -32.48
N GLU A 704 14.72 77.42 -32.98
CA GLU A 704 14.16 76.34 -32.18
C GLU A 704 14.41 74.99 -32.83
N ASN A 705 14.45 73.93 -32.01
CA ASN A 705 14.64 72.55 -32.45
C ASN A 705 13.66 71.61 -31.73
N GLY A 706 13.09 70.64 -32.44
CA GLY A 706 12.18 69.71 -31.81
C GLY A 706 11.71 68.57 -32.69
N THR A 707 10.96 67.68 -32.06
CA THR A 707 10.45 66.45 -32.67
C THR A 707 8.96 66.37 -32.44
N TYR A 708 8.19 66.12 -33.50
CA TYR A 708 6.78 65.80 -33.37
C TYR A 708 6.59 64.34 -33.00
N VAL A 709 6.09 64.06 -31.78
CA VAL A 709 5.84 62.70 -31.32
C VAL A 709 4.52 62.61 -30.58
N THR A 710 3.69 61.68 -31.02
CA THR A 710 2.36 61.46 -30.46
C THR A 710 2.19 59.97 -30.09
N PRO A 711 2.36 59.60 -28.81
CA PRO A 711 2.05 58.25 -28.34
C PRO A 711 0.53 58.04 -28.26
N VAL A 712 0.06 56.82 -28.58
CA VAL A 712 -1.35 56.44 -28.53
C VAL A 712 -1.47 54.97 -28.17
N VAL A 713 -2.33 54.62 -27.21
CA VAL A 713 -2.73 53.22 -26.98
C VAL A 713 -4.00 52.90 -27.74
N TRP A 714 -3.95 51.88 -28.60
CA TRP A 714 -5.10 51.42 -29.37
C TRP A 714 -5.14 49.88 -29.37
N ASN A 715 -6.30 49.31 -29.04
CA ASN A 715 -6.50 47.86 -28.88
C ASN A 715 -5.44 47.18 -27.99
N GLY A 716 -5.06 47.84 -26.88
CA GLY A 716 -4.06 47.35 -25.93
C GLY A 716 -2.61 47.41 -26.42
N ARG A 717 -2.33 48.14 -27.50
CA ARG A 717 -0.99 48.29 -28.08
C ARG A 717 -0.57 49.75 -28.11
N ILE A 718 0.66 50.03 -27.71
CA ILE A 718 1.24 51.38 -27.78
C ILE A 718 1.83 51.62 -29.17
N LEU A 719 1.33 52.65 -29.82
CA LEU A 719 1.76 53.17 -31.10
C LEU A 719 2.39 54.54 -30.87
N VAL A 720 3.41 54.88 -31.65
CA VAL A 720 4.00 56.22 -31.66
C VAL A 720 3.95 56.77 -33.07
N PHE A 721 3.27 57.90 -33.24
CA PHE A 721 3.14 58.61 -34.50
C PHE A 721 4.08 59.80 -34.56
N PHE A 722 4.72 59.99 -35.71
CA PHE A 722 5.62 61.12 -35.96
C PHE A 722 5.64 61.48 -37.45
N PRO A 723 5.54 62.76 -37.83
CA PRO A 723 5.51 63.20 -39.22
C PRO A 723 6.89 63.25 -39.87
N GLN A 724 6.89 63.04 -41.19
CA GLN A 724 7.98 63.35 -42.10
C GLN A 724 7.58 64.51 -43.02
N PHE A 725 8.29 65.64 -42.92
CA PHE A 725 8.06 66.81 -43.77
C PHE A 725 8.98 66.75 -45.00
N ALA A 726 8.41 66.98 -46.19
CA ALA A 726 9.14 67.12 -47.44
C ALA A 726 8.74 68.44 -48.12
N LYS A 727 9.73 69.27 -48.46
CA LYS A 727 9.52 70.52 -49.17
C LYS A 727 9.22 70.24 -50.65
N LYS A 728 8.07 70.71 -51.14
CA LYS A 728 7.62 70.57 -52.53
C LYS A 728 7.43 71.94 -53.16
N THR A 729 7.55 72.01 -54.48
CA THR A 729 7.39 73.24 -55.26
C THR A 729 6.18 73.12 -56.18
N VAL A 730 5.34 74.14 -56.22
CA VAL A 730 4.23 74.26 -57.18
C VAL A 730 4.34 75.59 -57.93
N MET A 731 4.08 75.58 -59.23
CA MET A 731 3.93 76.81 -60.01
C MET A 731 2.49 77.31 -59.91
N PRO A 732 2.25 78.62 -59.80
CA PRO A 732 0.90 79.16 -59.87
C PRO A 732 0.18 78.70 -61.15
N PRO A 733 -1.13 78.42 -61.11
CA PRO A 733 -1.88 78.10 -62.32
C PRO A 733 -1.70 79.22 -63.35
N LYS A 734 -1.42 78.86 -64.62
CA LYS A 734 -1.37 79.84 -65.71
C LYS A 734 -2.69 80.62 -65.72
N ALA A 735 -2.62 81.95 -65.76
CA ALA A 735 -3.80 82.76 -66.02
C ALA A 735 -4.45 82.29 -67.32
N ALA A 736 -5.79 82.39 -67.41
CA ALA A 736 -6.58 81.98 -68.57
C ALA A 736 -5.92 82.42 -69.89
N GLU A 737 -5.97 81.57 -70.92
CA GLU A 737 -5.39 81.85 -72.25
C GLU A 737 -5.92 83.19 -72.79
N LYS A 738 -5.10 84.24 -72.67
CA LYS A 738 -5.33 85.53 -73.32
C LYS A 738 -5.06 85.39 -74.82
N SER A 739 -5.77 86.14 -75.65
CA SER A 739 -5.58 86.09 -77.10
C SER A 739 -4.19 86.61 -77.50
N MET A 740 -3.68 86.20 -78.67
CA MET A 740 -2.38 86.63 -79.21
C MET A 740 -2.22 88.16 -79.28
N VAL A 741 -3.33 88.90 -79.39
CA VAL A 741 -3.35 90.37 -79.43
C VAL A 741 -3.10 90.98 -78.04
N GLU A 742 -3.57 90.34 -76.97
CA GLU A 742 -3.40 90.81 -75.59
C GLU A 742 -2.00 90.52 -75.02
N LEU A 743 -1.28 89.57 -75.62
CA LEU A 743 0.11 89.21 -75.25
C LEU A 743 1.16 90.19 -75.83
N GLY A 744 0.80 90.98 -76.84
CA GLY A 744 1.72 91.93 -77.50
C GLY A 744 1.97 93.24 -76.74
N ASP A 745 1.02 93.65 -75.89
CA ASP A 745 1.04 94.95 -75.20
C ASP A 745 1.44 94.88 -73.71
N GLU A 746 1.52 93.69 -73.10
CA GLU A 746 1.95 93.52 -71.71
C GLU A 746 3.47 93.33 -71.61
N LYS A 747 4.13 94.15 -70.78
CA LYS A 747 5.51 93.87 -70.32
C LYS A 747 5.56 92.47 -69.70
N PRO A 748 6.64 91.68 -69.91
CA PRO A 748 6.73 90.32 -69.38
C PRO A 748 6.45 90.32 -67.87
N SER A 749 5.42 89.59 -67.45
CA SER A 749 5.03 89.50 -66.05
C SER A 749 6.18 88.87 -65.24
N THR A 750 6.89 89.70 -64.49
CA THR A 750 8.06 89.30 -63.67
C THR A 750 7.70 88.51 -62.40
N ASN A 751 6.45 88.07 -62.22
CA ASN A 751 5.95 87.50 -60.97
C ASN A 751 5.41 86.06 -61.09
N LEU A 752 6.11 85.17 -61.78
CA LEU A 752 5.93 83.71 -61.64
C LEU A 752 7.03 83.14 -60.74
N ARG A 753 6.99 83.44 -59.43
CA ARG A 753 7.85 82.75 -58.46
C ARG A 753 7.20 81.41 -58.12
N SER A 754 7.98 80.32 -58.19
CA SER A 754 7.57 79.02 -57.66
C SER A 754 7.30 79.16 -56.17
N ILE A 755 6.22 78.53 -55.69
CA ILE A 755 5.87 78.54 -54.28
C ILE A 755 6.25 77.20 -53.68
N ASP A 756 6.95 77.26 -52.56
CA ASP A 756 7.28 76.09 -51.74
C ASP A 756 6.10 75.77 -50.81
N TYR A 757 5.76 74.50 -50.64
CA TYR A 757 4.77 74.02 -49.67
C TYR A 757 5.24 72.72 -49.02
N TRP A 758 4.67 72.36 -47.87
CA TRP A 758 5.00 71.13 -47.16
C TRP A 758 4.12 69.96 -47.62
N GLU A 759 4.74 68.87 -48.07
CA GLU A 759 4.13 67.53 -48.05
C GLU A 759 4.42 66.90 -46.68
N ILE A 760 3.36 66.49 -45.99
CA ILE A 760 3.45 65.83 -44.70
C ILE A 760 3.04 64.38 -44.88
N ARG A 761 3.93 63.45 -44.52
CA ARG A 761 3.62 62.02 -44.42
C ARG A 761 3.66 61.63 -42.97
N LEU A 762 2.76 60.75 -42.53
CA LEU A 762 2.77 60.27 -41.16
C LEU A 762 3.57 58.97 -41.08
N CYS A 763 4.43 58.87 -40.07
CA CYS A 763 5.10 57.62 -39.72
C CYS A 763 4.50 57.06 -38.43
N CYS A 764 4.52 55.73 -38.30
CA CYS A 764 4.10 55.01 -37.10
C CYS A 764 5.14 53.93 -36.76
N SER A 765 5.37 53.71 -35.46
CA SER A 765 6.04 52.52 -34.94
C SER A 765 5.21 51.93 -33.79
N GLU A 766 5.11 50.60 -33.76
CA GLU A 766 4.38 49.83 -32.75
C GLU A 766 5.37 49.17 -31.80
N ARG A 767 5.05 49.15 -30.51
CA ARG A 767 5.79 48.31 -29.55
C ARG A 767 5.14 46.93 -29.48
N ARG A 768 5.87 45.89 -29.87
CA ARG A 768 5.39 44.50 -29.81
C ARG A 768 5.32 44.00 -28.37
N GLN A 769 4.60 42.90 -28.14
CA GLN A 769 4.48 42.27 -26.82
C GLN A 769 5.83 41.88 -26.20
N GLY A 770 6.84 41.56 -27.02
CA GLY A 770 8.21 41.28 -26.57
C GLY A 770 9.03 42.51 -26.13
N GLY A 771 8.47 43.72 -26.24
CA GLY A 771 9.13 44.97 -25.85
C GLY A 771 9.92 45.67 -26.95
N GLU A 772 10.06 45.08 -28.14
CA GLU A 772 10.76 45.68 -29.26
C GLU A 772 9.87 46.63 -30.08
N TRP A 773 10.46 47.71 -30.58
CA TRP A 773 9.83 48.65 -31.49
C TRP A 773 9.93 48.19 -32.95
N THR A 774 8.84 48.28 -33.70
CA THR A 774 8.86 47.95 -35.13
C THR A 774 9.59 49.00 -35.95
N THR A 775 10.10 48.61 -37.12
CA THR A 775 10.56 49.55 -38.14
C THR A 775 9.45 50.56 -38.48
N LYS A 776 9.84 51.82 -38.79
CA LYS A 776 8.88 52.87 -39.11
C LYS A 776 8.04 52.51 -40.34
N ILE A 777 6.72 52.60 -40.21
CA ILE A 777 5.74 52.47 -41.29
C ILE A 777 5.37 53.88 -41.73
N ILE A 778 5.43 54.16 -43.03
CA ILE A 778 5.12 55.48 -43.60
C ILE A 778 3.78 55.41 -44.34
N SER A 779 2.98 56.47 -44.23
CA SER A 779 1.74 56.65 -45.01
C SER A 779 1.98 56.53 -46.51
N SER A 780 1.08 55.86 -47.21
CA SER A 780 1.12 55.73 -48.68
C SER A 780 1.05 57.09 -49.39
N ASP A 781 0.10 57.93 -48.97
CA ASP A 781 -0.10 59.28 -49.49
C ASP A 781 0.26 60.35 -48.45
N GLY A 782 0.61 61.54 -48.92
CA GLY A 782 0.83 62.72 -48.08
C GLY A 782 -0.42 63.60 -47.96
N VAL A 783 -0.48 64.37 -46.87
CA VAL A 783 -1.36 65.54 -46.77
C VAL A 783 -0.56 66.79 -47.14
N TYR A 784 -1.22 67.75 -47.77
CA TYR A 784 -0.59 68.94 -48.32
C TYR A 784 -1.36 70.15 -47.87
N GLU A 785 -0.66 71.22 -47.56
CA GLU A 785 -1.31 72.48 -47.26
C GLU A 785 -1.92 73.08 -48.54
N THR A 786 -3.19 73.47 -48.47
CA THR A 786 -3.90 73.99 -49.65
C THR A 786 -3.49 75.44 -49.90
N VAL A 787 -2.75 75.69 -50.99
CA VAL A 787 -2.39 77.05 -51.42
C VAL A 787 -3.61 77.73 -52.05
N LYS A 788 -4.36 78.51 -51.27
CA LYS A 788 -5.57 79.23 -51.74
C LYS A 788 -5.25 80.56 -52.44
N ASN A 789 -4.20 81.26 -52.00
CA ASN A 789 -3.79 82.56 -52.57
C ASN A 789 -2.28 82.57 -52.86
N TYR A 790 -1.92 82.30 -54.11
CA TYR A 790 -0.53 82.21 -54.57
C TYR A 790 0.25 83.53 -54.39
N ALA A 791 -0.41 84.69 -54.40
CA ALA A 791 0.29 85.98 -54.29
C ALA A 791 0.78 86.28 -52.87
N ASN A 792 0.09 85.74 -51.84
CA ASN A 792 0.34 86.05 -50.42
C ASN A 792 0.77 84.81 -49.62
N TYR A 793 1.06 83.69 -50.29
CA TYR A 793 1.47 82.47 -49.60
C TYR A 793 2.94 82.58 -49.17
N SER A 794 3.19 82.43 -47.87
CA SER A 794 4.50 82.13 -47.32
C SER A 794 4.50 80.70 -46.81
N LEU A 795 5.61 79.98 -47.01
CA LEU A 795 5.80 78.63 -46.47
C LEU A 795 5.63 78.68 -44.95
N PRO A 796 4.65 77.98 -44.36
CA PRO A 796 4.45 78.03 -42.92
C PRO A 796 5.65 77.46 -42.19
N ASN A 797 5.98 78.09 -41.06
CA ASN A 797 7.04 77.59 -40.19
C ASN A 797 6.66 76.18 -39.75
N LEU A 798 7.62 75.25 -39.70
CA LEU A 798 7.37 73.91 -39.20
C LEU A 798 6.80 73.94 -37.78
N ASN A 799 7.16 74.92 -36.96
CA ASN A 799 6.55 75.18 -35.65
C ASN A 799 5.02 75.33 -35.69
N GLY A 800 4.48 75.76 -36.83
CA GLY A 800 3.07 75.98 -37.04
C GLY A 800 2.16 74.75 -36.90
N TYR A 801 2.71 73.52 -36.92
CA TYR A 801 1.92 72.29 -37.04
C TYR A 801 1.60 71.61 -35.71
N LEU A 802 0.42 71.00 -35.64
CA LEU A 802 -0.06 70.20 -34.51
C LEU A 802 -0.59 68.85 -35.01
N PHE A 803 -0.28 67.79 -34.26
CA PHE A 803 -0.71 66.41 -34.54
C PHE A 803 -1.59 65.91 -33.40
N VAL A 804 -2.88 65.78 -33.65
CA VAL A 804 -3.88 65.42 -32.63
C VAL A 804 -4.36 64.00 -32.88
N PRO A 805 -4.05 63.03 -32.00
CA PRO A 805 -4.58 61.68 -32.12
C PRO A 805 -6.03 61.64 -31.60
N ARG A 806 -6.94 61.14 -32.44
CA ARG A 806 -8.35 60.94 -32.10
C ARG A 806 -8.70 59.46 -32.04
N LEU A 807 -9.32 59.06 -30.92
CA LEU A 807 -9.83 57.72 -30.67
C LEU A 807 -11.36 57.78 -30.62
N GLU A 808 -11.99 57.67 -31.78
CA GLU A 808 -13.44 57.84 -31.93
C GLU A 808 -14.15 56.49 -31.79
N ALA A 809 -15.26 56.43 -31.04
CA ALA A 809 -16.10 55.24 -31.02
C ALA A 809 -16.82 55.07 -32.36
N VAL A 810 -16.80 53.86 -32.93
CA VAL A 810 -17.49 53.57 -34.20
C VAL A 810 -19.01 53.54 -33.95
N PRO A 811 -19.83 54.34 -34.66
CA PRO A 811 -21.27 54.49 -34.40
C PRO A 811 -22.11 53.20 -34.54
N ASP A 812 -21.66 52.24 -35.35
CA ASP A 812 -22.51 51.15 -35.88
C ASP A 812 -22.66 49.91 -34.96
N GLY A 813 -22.55 50.07 -33.64
CA GLY A 813 -22.83 48.97 -32.68
C GLY A 813 -21.81 47.80 -32.68
N GLY A 814 -20.75 47.87 -33.49
CA GLY A 814 -19.70 46.85 -33.59
C GLY A 814 -18.61 46.88 -32.51
N GLY A 815 -18.71 47.79 -31.52
CA GLY A 815 -17.82 47.81 -30.35
C GLY A 815 -16.35 48.19 -30.60
N GLY A 816 -16.02 48.83 -31.72
CA GLY A 816 -14.64 49.23 -32.08
C GLY A 816 -14.37 50.74 -31.96
N THR A 817 -13.09 51.13 -31.91
CA THR A 817 -12.64 52.53 -31.99
C THR A 817 -11.86 52.78 -33.29
N LYS A 818 -12.17 53.89 -33.99
CA LYS A 818 -11.40 54.41 -35.13
C LYS A 818 -10.25 55.25 -34.57
N LEU A 819 -9.04 54.99 -35.04
CA LEU A 819 -7.84 55.78 -34.73
C LEU A 819 -7.48 56.65 -35.93
N SER A 820 -7.55 57.97 -35.74
CA SER A 820 -7.10 58.97 -36.71
C SER A 820 -6.09 59.94 -36.08
N VAL A 821 -5.24 60.55 -36.90
CA VAL A 821 -4.30 61.60 -36.49
C VAL A 821 -4.51 62.82 -37.37
N ASP A 822 -5.08 63.86 -36.78
CA ASP A 822 -5.35 65.12 -37.46
C ASP A 822 -4.10 65.97 -37.55
N VAL A 823 -3.93 66.63 -38.69
CA VAL A 823 -2.85 67.57 -38.97
C VAL A 823 -3.44 68.96 -39.14
N LEU A 824 -3.08 69.86 -38.22
CA LEU A 824 -3.49 71.26 -38.24
C LEU A 824 -2.26 72.16 -38.34
N SER A 825 -2.40 73.33 -38.97
CA SER A 825 -1.41 74.40 -38.99
C SER A 825 -2.00 75.69 -38.40
N ASN A 826 -1.13 76.61 -37.95
CA ASN A 826 -1.50 77.94 -37.45
C ASN A 826 -2.61 77.93 -36.39
N VAL A 827 -2.51 77.03 -35.41
CA VAL A 827 -3.48 76.93 -34.32
C VAL A 827 -3.34 78.12 -33.36
N THR A 828 -4.42 78.87 -33.19
CA THR A 828 -4.53 80.03 -32.29
C THR A 828 -5.78 79.90 -31.41
N SER A 829 -5.97 80.83 -30.48
CA SER A 829 -7.19 80.94 -29.69
C SER A 829 -8.44 81.24 -30.53
N GLU A 830 -8.25 81.80 -31.74
CA GLU A 830 -9.35 82.25 -32.60
C GLU A 830 -9.61 81.32 -33.79
N SER A 831 -8.56 80.72 -34.36
CA SER A 831 -8.64 79.92 -35.59
C SER A 831 -7.57 78.83 -35.68
N SER A 832 -7.81 77.82 -36.51
CA SER A 832 -6.83 76.83 -36.94
C SER A 832 -7.03 76.51 -38.42
N VAL A 833 -5.96 76.07 -39.08
CA VAL A 833 -5.99 75.64 -40.48
C VAL A 833 -5.93 74.12 -40.56
N ALA A 834 -6.99 73.55 -41.11
CA ALA A 834 -7.09 72.13 -41.44
C ALA A 834 -6.16 71.75 -42.61
N VAL A 835 -5.12 70.94 -42.36
CA VAL A 835 -4.20 70.47 -43.42
C VAL A 835 -4.61 69.10 -43.95
N GLY A 836 -4.99 68.18 -43.06
CA GLY A 836 -5.43 66.83 -43.42
C GLY A 836 -5.58 65.93 -42.20
N SER A 837 -5.87 64.65 -42.43
CA SER A 837 -5.91 63.63 -41.37
C SER A 837 -5.44 62.29 -41.92
N PHE A 838 -4.93 61.42 -41.05
CA PHE A 838 -4.48 60.07 -41.36
C PHE A 838 -5.26 59.05 -40.55
N ASP A 839 -5.81 58.03 -41.21
CA ASP A 839 -6.50 56.92 -40.57
C ASP A 839 -5.55 55.73 -40.41
N PHE A 840 -5.54 55.12 -39.23
CA PHE A 840 -4.80 53.90 -38.95
C PHE A 840 -5.74 52.69 -39.01
N VAL A 841 -5.65 51.91 -40.09
CA VAL A 841 -6.56 50.78 -40.37
C VAL A 841 -5.76 49.53 -40.73
N ASN A 842 -6.00 48.42 -40.01
CA ASN A 842 -5.36 47.12 -40.27
C ASN A 842 -3.82 47.19 -40.36
N GLY A 843 -3.18 47.99 -39.50
CA GLY A 843 -1.71 48.15 -39.47
C GLY A 843 -1.14 49.01 -40.61
N ARG A 844 -1.99 49.69 -41.38
CA ARG A 844 -1.59 50.63 -42.44
C ARG A 844 -2.01 52.05 -42.09
N LEU A 845 -1.15 53.00 -42.48
CA LEU A 845 -1.43 54.43 -42.45
C LEU A 845 -1.97 54.88 -43.81
N LEU A 846 -3.18 55.40 -43.82
CA LEU A 846 -3.87 55.89 -45.01
C LEU A 846 -4.24 57.37 -44.80
N LYS A 847 -4.20 58.16 -45.87
CA LYS A 847 -4.79 59.50 -45.85
C LYS A 847 -6.31 59.35 -45.69
N SER A 848 -6.90 60.11 -44.75
CA SER A 848 -8.34 60.04 -44.50
C SER A 848 -9.15 60.58 -45.67
N SER A 849 -10.23 59.88 -46.03
CA SER A 849 -11.17 60.26 -47.08
C SER A 849 -12.26 61.22 -46.60
N ASP A 850 -12.46 61.33 -45.29
CA ASP A 850 -13.70 61.87 -44.71
C ASP A 850 -13.83 63.39 -44.80
N GLY A 851 -12.79 64.14 -45.21
CA GLY A 851 -12.85 65.58 -45.49
C GLY A 851 -13.26 66.50 -44.31
N SER A 852 -13.76 65.92 -43.23
CA SER A 852 -14.19 66.53 -41.97
C SER A 852 -12.99 66.86 -41.10
N ILE A 853 -12.06 67.63 -41.64
CA ILE A 853 -10.96 68.14 -40.83
C ILE A 853 -11.55 69.21 -39.90
N THR A 854 -11.32 69.06 -38.60
CA THR A 854 -11.79 70.00 -37.58
C THR A 854 -11.13 71.38 -37.76
N ALA A 855 -11.77 72.26 -38.53
CA ALA A 855 -11.51 73.71 -38.51
C ALA A 855 -11.95 74.37 -37.18
N SER A 856 -12.44 73.57 -36.23
CA SER A 856 -13.05 74.00 -34.96
C SER A 856 -12.09 73.96 -33.76
N LEU A 857 -10.86 73.46 -33.92
CA LEU A 857 -9.91 73.35 -32.81
C LEU A 857 -9.28 74.72 -32.51
N ARG A 858 -9.44 75.20 -31.27
CA ARG A 858 -9.00 76.52 -30.79
C ARG A 858 -8.28 76.34 -29.47
N LEU A 859 -6.97 76.46 -29.48
CA LEU A 859 -6.17 76.34 -28.26
C LEU A 859 -5.76 77.74 -27.79
N ASP A 860 -5.96 78.05 -26.51
CA ASP A 860 -5.51 79.32 -25.88
C ASP A 860 -3.99 79.37 -25.67
N THR A 861 -3.25 78.79 -26.61
CA THR A 861 -1.80 78.67 -26.59
C THR A 861 -1.32 79.07 -27.97
N GLY A 862 -0.33 79.97 -28.05
CA GLY A 862 0.36 80.23 -29.32
C GLY A 862 0.87 78.92 -29.94
N THR A 863 1.05 78.89 -31.26
CA THR A 863 1.42 77.68 -31.99
C THR A 863 2.66 77.00 -31.37
N PRO A 864 2.63 75.71 -31.04
CA PRO A 864 3.68 75.09 -30.24
C PRO A 864 4.88 74.61 -31.08
N ALA A 865 6.11 74.97 -30.67
CA ALA A 865 7.26 74.87 -31.56
C ALA A 865 7.58 73.55 -32.22
N PHE A 866 7.38 72.42 -31.57
CA PHE A 866 7.26 71.12 -32.22
C PHE A 866 6.31 70.24 -31.41
N GLY A 867 5.19 70.84 -31.01
CA GLY A 867 4.51 70.36 -29.80
C GLY A 867 5.35 70.64 -28.54
N TYR A 868 6.24 71.64 -28.55
CA TYR A 868 7.05 72.24 -27.46
C TYR A 868 7.54 73.64 -27.87
N TRP A 869 7.39 74.73 -27.07
CA TRP A 869 7.89 76.10 -27.36
C TRP A 869 9.18 76.36 -26.56
N SER A 870 10.14 77.16 -27.08
CA SER A 870 11.40 77.62 -26.41
C SER A 870 11.27 78.42 -25.08
N GLY A 871 10.13 78.31 -24.41
CA GLY A 871 9.69 79.02 -23.21
C GLY A 871 8.53 78.29 -22.53
N ARG A 872 8.35 77.00 -22.83
CA ARG A 872 7.29 76.18 -22.26
C ARG A 872 7.52 75.97 -20.77
N LYS A 873 6.51 76.33 -20.00
CA LYS A 873 6.35 75.88 -18.62
C LYS A 873 5.73 74.50 -18.55
N GLU A 874 4.92 74.06 -19.53
CA GLU A 874 4.15 72.81 -19.46
C GLU A 874 3.97 72.10 -20.83
N LEU A 875 4.02 70.76 -20.88
CA LEU A 875 3.67 69.88 -22.02
C LEU A 875 2.50 68.97 -21.61
N HIS A 876 1.39 68.99 -22.35
CA HIS A 876 0.20 68.17 -22.10
C HIS A 876 -0.02 67.07 -23.14
N SER A 877 -0.83 66.06 -22.81
CA SER A 877 -1.38 65.12 -23.78
C SER A 877 -2.38 65.82 -24.72
N LEU A 878 -2.26 65.55 -26.02
CA LEU A 878 -3.17 66.06 -27.05
C LEU A 878 -4.21 65.01 -27.48
N GLN A 879 -4.43 63.96 -26.69
CA GLN A 879 -5.45 62.95 -27.01
C GLN A 879 -6.87 63.52 -27.00
N ALA A 880 -7.68 63.08 -27.96
CA ALA A 880 -9.10 63.39 -28.02
C ALA A 880 -9.92 62.11 -28.22
N SER A 881 -11.09 62.01 -27.58
CA SER A 881 -12.06 60.93 -27.82
C SER A 881 -13.23 61.37 -28.72
N THR A 882 -13.38 62.68 -28.92
CA THR A 882 -14.44 63.28 -29.73
C THR A 882 -13.97 63.54 -31.15
N ALA A 883 -14.90 63.37 -32.10
CA ALA A 883 -14.66 63.66 -33.52
C ALA A 883 -14.40 65.15 -33.81
N THR A 884 -14.91 66.05 -32.95
CA THR A 884 -14.69 67.49 -33.09
C THR A 884 -14.41 68.16 -31.75
N GLY A 885 -13.60 69.23 -31.78
CA GLY A 885 -13.30 70.05 -30.61
C GLY A 885 -11.86 69.91 -30.13
N ASN A 886 -11.57 70.59 -29.02
CA ASN A 886 -10.25 70.58 -28.39
C ASN A 886 -9.96 69.21 -27.74
N PRO A 887 -8.70 68.75 -27.70
CA PRO A 887 -8.31 67.57 -26.94
C PRO A 887 -8.72 67.73 -25.47
N GLU A 888 -9.12 66.67 -24.79
CA GLU A 888 -9.67 66.78 -23.42
C GLU A 888 -8.59 67.11 -22.37
N LEU A 889 -7.34 66.69 -22.63
CA LEU A 889 -6.24 66.75 -21.66
C LEU A 889 -5.25 67.90 -21.89
N TYR A 890 -5.50 68.79 -22.86
CA TYR A 890 -4.57 69.86 -23.25
C TYR A 890 -4.28 70.93 -22.16
N LYS A 891 -5.06 70.97 -21.08
CA LYS A 891 -4.92 71.87 -19.92
C LYS A 891 -5.01 71.16 -18.57
N THR A 892 -5.06 69.83 -18.58
CA THR A 892 -5.20 69.00 -17.38
C THR A 892 -4.11 67.93 -17.36
N PRO A 893 -3.85 67.29 -16.21
CA PRO A 893 -2.92 66.17 -16.15
C PRO A 893 -3.33 65.01 -17.08
N PRO A 894 -2.35 64.29 -17.67
CA PRO A 894 -0.93 64.36 -17.37
C PRO A 894 -0.20 65.48 -18.11
N TYR A 895 0.74 66.14 -17.43
CA TYR A 895 1.63 67.12 -18.03
C TYR A 895 3.04 67.11 -17.44
N VAL A 896 4.00 67.64 -18.19
CA VAL A 896 5.38 67.83 -17.74
C VAL A 896 5.66 69.33 -17.60
N GLU A 897 6.06 69.74 -16.40
CA GLU A 897 6.42 71.12 -16.08
C GLU A 897 7.94 71.35 -16.21
N TYR A 898 8.30 72.43 -16.89
CA TYR A 898 9.66 72.89 -17.12
C TYR A 898 9.83 74.29 -16.50
N PRO A 899 10.36 74.39 -15.26
CA PRO A 899 10.56 75.68 -14.62
C PRO A 899 11.62 76.54 -15.34
N ASP A 900 11.45 77.87 -15.31
CA ASP A 900 12.35 78.88 -15.88
C ASP A 900 13.70 78.92 -15.13
N SER A 901 14.54 77.88 -15.27
CA SER A 901 15.90 77.85 -14.72
C SER A 901 16.93 77.67 -15.84
N VAL A 902 17.90 78.58 -15.88
CA VAL A 902 19.02 78.58 -16.85
C VAL A 902 19.99 77.41 -16.60
N VAL A 903 19.98 76.84 -15.38
CA VAL A 903 20.84 75.72 -15.01
C VAL A 903 19.97 74.52 -14.64
N ARG A 904 19.90 73.53 -15.55
CA ARG A 904 19.24 72.22 -15.39
C ARG A 904 17.88 72.31 -14.65
N PRO A 905 16.78 72.70 -15.34
CA PRO A 905 15.48 72.84 -14.70
C PRO A 905 15.09 71.53 -14.01
N ARG A 906 14.60 71.61 -12.77
CA ARG A 906 13.97 70.49 -12.06
C ARG A 906 12.63 70.20 -12.72
N VAL A 907 12.67 69.51 -13.85
CA VAL A 907 11.49 69.07 -14.60
C VAL A 907 10.62 68.24 -13.67
N ARG A 908 9.30 68.46 -13.69
CA ARG A 908 8.34 67.67 -12.90
C ARG A 908 7.30 67.06 -13.81
N VAL A 909 6.87 65.84 -13.53
CA VAL A 909 5.69 65.25 -14.19
C VAL A 909 4.54 65.26 -13.21
N TYR A 910 3.37 65.68 -13.67
CA TYR A 910 2.10 65.61 -12.97
C TYR A 910 1.19 64.62 -13.68
N TRP A 911 0.60 63.68 -12.94
CA TRP A 911 -0.42 62.73 -13.46
C TRP A 911 -1.80 62.93 -12.82
N THR A 912 -1.86 63.75 -11.77
CA THR A 912 -3.07 64.35 -11.21
C THR A 912 -2.76 65.77 -10.74
N ASN A 913 -3.77 66.53 -10.30
CA ASN A 913 -3.57 67.90 -9.81
C ASN A 913 -2.73 67.97 -8.51
N SER A 914 -2.59 66.86 -7.78
CA SER A 914 -1.88 66.79 -6.49
C SER A 914 -0.65 65.87 -6.51
N ALA A 915 -0.54 64.98 -7.49
CA ALA A 915 0.53 64.00 -7.56
C ALA A 915 1.58 64.37 -8.61
N SER A 916 2.82 64.55 -8.17
CA SER A 916 3.97 64.87 -9.03
C SER A 916 5.25 64.20 -8.59
N ALA A 917 6.21 64.10 -9.53
CA ALA A 917 7.56 63.63 -9.24
C ALA A 917 8.61 64.42 -10.03
N VAL A 918 9.80 64.57 -9.46
CA VAL A 918 10.95 65.15 -10.15
C VAL A 918 11.40 64.21 -11.27
N PHE A 919 11.45 64.73 -12.49
CA PHE A 919 11.70 64.01 -13.73
C PHE A 919 13.14 64.15 -14.22
N SER A 920 14.08 64.36 -13.31
CA SER A 920 15.51 64.37 -13.60
C SER A 920 16.35 63.76 -12.47
N HIS A 921 17.44 63.11 -12.84
CA HIS A 921 18.40 62.55 -11.90
C HIS A 921 19.32 63.64 -11.33
N GLN A 922 19.36 63.78 -10.00
CA GLN A 922 19.95 64.96 -9.36
C GLN A 922 21.49 64.98 -9.30
N PHE A 923 22.15 63.81 -9.16
CA PHE A 923 23.59 63.76 -8.87
C PHE A 923 24.41 62.73 -9.67
N VAL A 924 23.83 62.05 -10.69
CA VAL A 924 24.56 61.02 -11.45
C VAL A 924 25.81 61.57 -12.15
N HIS A 925 25.74 62.78 -12.71
CA HIS A 925 26.90 63.48 -13.26
C HIS A 925 28.07 63.66 -12.25
N LYS A 926 27.77 63.79 -10.95
CA LYS A 926 28.82 63.84 -9.90
C LYS A 926 29.45 62.47 -9.69
N LEU A 927 28.66 61.40 -9.75
CA LEU A 927 29.16 60.02 -9.69
C LEU A 927 30.06 59.72 -10.88
N LEU A 928 29.58 60.03 -12.10
CA LEU A 928 30.34 59.83 -13.33
C LEU A 928 31.63 60.66 -13.35
N GLY A 929 31.55 61.92 -12.93
CA GLY A 929 32.72 62.80 -12.81
C GLY A 929 33.75 62.29 -11.81
N ALA A 930 33.32 61.73 -10.67
CA ALA A 930 34.23 61.16 -9.70
C ALA A 930 34.90 59.87 -10.19
N MET A 931 34.16 59.01 -10.91
CA MET A 931 34.77 57.85 -11.57
C MET A 931 35.73 58.28 -12.68
N ALA A 932 35.50 59.40 -13.38
CA ALA A 932 36.44 59.89 -14.38
C ALA A 932 37.82 60.28 -13.80
N VAL A 933 37.87 60.62 -12.51
CA VAL A 933 39.11 60.99 -11.80
C VAL A 933 39.76 59.79 -11.09
N SER A 934 38.97 58.80 -10.66
CA SER A 934 39.43 57.63 -9.91
C SER A 934 38.82 56.35 -10.47
N ASP A 935 39.65 55.36 -10.79
CA ASP A 935 39.18 54.02 -11.17
C ASP A 935 38.73 53.18 -9.98
N LYS A 936 38.80 53.71 -8.74
CA LYS A 936 38.34 52.99 -7.55
C LYS A 936 36.82 53.07 -7.43
N LEU A 937 36.18 51.90 -7.42
CA LEU A 937 34.74 51.79 -7.23
C LEU A 937 34.25 52.35 -5.88
N SER A 938 35.09 52.31 -4.83
CA SER A 938 34.77 52.87 -3.52
C SER A 938 34.38 54.36 -3.58
N THR A 939 34.90 55.11 -4.56
CA THR A 939 34.57 56.53 -4.74
C THR A 939 33.08 56.76 -5.04
N VAL A 940 32.42 55.82 -5.72
CA VAL A 940 30.97 55.89 -6.00
C VAL A 940 30.18 55.72 -4.70
N PHE A 941 30.55 54.73 -3.89
CA PHE A 941 29.87 54.45 -2.63
C PHE A 941 30.13 55.54 -1.59
N ASP A 942 31.33 56.12 -1.55
CA ASP A 942 31.65 57.28 -0.71
C ASP A 942 30.74 58.47 -1.02
N LEU A 943 30.39 58.70 -2.29
CA LEU A 943 29.47 59.76 -2.69
C LEU A 943 28.04 59.46 -2.28
N TYR A 944 27.58 58.21 -2.43
CA TYR A 944 26.28 57.79 -1.90
C TYR A 944 26.20 57.97 -0.38
N ALA A 945 27.26 57.59 0.34
CA ALA A 945 27.35 57.75 1.79
C ALA A 945 27.32 59.22 2.25
N ARG A 946 27.74 60.18 1.40
CA ARG A 946 27.73 61.63 1.68
C ARG A 946 26.48 62.37 1.22
N LEU A 947 25.46 61.69 0.68
CA LEU A 947 24.22 62.34 0.29
C LEU A 947 23.54 63.02 1.49
N GLU A 948 22.98 64.21 1.30
CA GLU A 948 22.18 64.86 2.35
C GLU A 948 20.86 64.12 2.58
N ASP A 949 20.39 64.04 3.83
CA ASP A 949 19.14 63.34 4.20
C ASP A 949 17.93 63.87 3.41
N SER A 950 17.91 65.17 3.12
CA SER A 950 16.88 65.86 2.33
C SER A 950 16.74 65.30 0.90
N HIS A 951 17.80 64.70 0.35
CA HIS A 951 17.82 64.17 -1.01
C HIS A 951 17.49 62.67 -1.07
N LEU A 952 17.55 61.94 0.05
CA LEU A 952 17.35 60.49 0.07
C LEU A 952 15.96 60.09 -0.44
N GLY A 953 14.92 60.85 -0.08
CA GLY A 953 13.55 60.56 -0.48
C GLY A 953 13.34 60.59 -1.99
N ASP A 954 13.87 61.59 -2.69
CA ASP A 954 13.79 61.64 -4.15
C ASP A 954 14.76 60.68 -4.84
N ALA A 955 15.92 60.40 -4.22
CA ALA A 955 16.94 59.51 -4.76
C ALA A 955 16.57 58.02 -4.70
N PHE A 956 15.93 57.58 -3.61
CA PHE A 956 15.67 56.17 -3.33
C PHE A 956 14.18 55.80 -3.25
N GLY A 957 13.29 56.77 -3.44
CA GLY A 957 11.86 56.51 -3.57
C GLY A 957 11.10 56.54 -2.26
N ASP A 958 10.98 57.71 -1.64
CA ASP A 958 10.21 57.90 -0.40
C ASP A 958 8.78 57.36 -0.55
N ASN A 959 8.40 56.53 0.41
CA ASN A 959 7.11 55.88 0.47
C ASN A 959 6.62 55.83 1.92
N ARG A 960 5.33 56.12 2.13
CA ARG A 960 4.74 56.16 3.47
C ARG A 960 4.74 54.80 4.16
N GLU A 961 4.60 53.72 3.40
CA GLU A 961 4.44 52.37 3.96
C GLU A 961 5.78 51.67 4.23
N SER A 962 6.74 51.81 3.31
CA SER A 962 8.00 51.05 3.32
C SER A 962 9.24 51.91 3.62
N ARG A 963 9.06 53.20 3.90
CA ARG A 963 10.06 54.28 3.93
C ARG A 963 10.72 54.55 2.57
N TYR A 964 11.27 53.52 1.92
CA TYR A 964 11.84 53.61 0.57
C TYR A 964 11.31 52.51 -0.33
N HIS A 965 11.24 52.78 -1.63
CA HIS A 965 10.76 51.84 -2.64
C HIS A 965 11.32 52.17 -4.03
N GLU A 966 12.00 51.20 -4.65
CA GLU A 966 12.80 51.40 -5.88
C GLU A 966 12.00 51.92 -7.09
N LEU A 967 10.69 51.65 -7.18
CA LEU A 967 9.82 52.10 -8.27
C LEU A 967 8.90 53.30 -7.96
N LYS A 968 8.92 53.90 -6.76
CA LYS A 968 7.98 55.01 -6.43
C LYS A 968 8.43 56.38 -6.94
N LYS A 969 9.68 56.52 -7.38
CA LYS A 969 10.22 57.74 -8.01
C LYS A 969 10.86 57.42 -9.36
N PRO A 970 10.86 58.36 -10.33
CA PRO A 970 11.30 58.10 -11.71
C PRO A 970 12.72 57.57 -11.88
N TYR A 971 13.65 57.89 -10.97
CA TYR A 971 15.06 57.50 -11.08
C TYR A 971 15.55 56.66 -9.90
N ALA A 972 14.65 56.28 -8.98
CA ALA A 972 15.05 55.51 -7.79
C ALA A 972 15.63 54.14 -8.16
N ILE A 973 15.04 53.47 -9.16
CA ILE A 973 15.49 52.16 -9.63
C ILE A 973 17.00 52.14 -9.96
N TYR A 974 17.51 53.16 -10.64
CA TYR A 974 18.92 53.21 -11.03
C TYR A 974 19.86 53.34 -9.83
N ASN A 975 19.43 54.03 -8.76
CA ASN A 975 20.20 54.17 -7.53
C ASN A 975 20.17 52.88 -6.69
N TRP A 976 19.04 52.16 -6.68
CA TRP A 976 18.95 50.83 -6.07
C TRP A 976 19.80 49.81 -6.83
N GLU A 977 19.76 49.85 -8.17
CA GLU A 977 20.61 49.02 -9.02
C GLU A 977 22.10 49.28 -8.76
N LEU A 978 22.54 50.54 -8.67
CA LEU A 978 23.95 50.88 -8.42
C LEU A 978 24.42 50.67 -6.97
N GLY A 979 23.56 50.99 -6.00
CA GLY A 979 23.94 50.99 -4.59
C GLY A 979 23.76 49.64 -3.89
N LEU A 980 22.89 48.78 -4.40
CA LEU A 980 22.57 47.49 -3.78
C LEU A 980 22.74 46.31 -4.75
N HIS A 981 22.02 46.30 -5.87
CA HIS A 981 21.92 45.09 -6.69
C HIS A 981 23.21 44.78 -7.46
N ALA A 982 23.84 45.79 -8.08
CA ALA A 982 25.09 45.61 -8.80
C ALA A 982 26.25 45.18 -7.89
N PRO A 983 26.49 45.81 -6.71
CA PRO A 983 27.51 45.33 -5.79
C PRO A 983 27.25 43.89 -5.31
N LEU A 984 25.99 43.52 -5.05
CA LEU A 984 25.63 42.14 -4.71
C LEU A 984 25.92 41.15 -5.86
N ALA A 985 25.64 41.53 -7.10
CA ALA A 985 25.93 40.70 -8.27
C ALA A 985 27.45 40.53 -8.49
N VAL A 986 28.23 41.60 -8.30
CA VAL A 986 29.70 41.52 -8.34
C VAL A 986 30.23 40.65 -7.20
N MET A 987 29.68 40.79 -6.00
CA MET A 987 30.04 39.96 -4.84
C MET A 987 29.82 38.47 -5.14
N ASP A 988 28.67 38.08 -5.73
CA ASP A 988 28.43 36.69 -6.15
C ASP A 988 29.51 36.18 -7.11
N LYS A 989 29.88 37.01 -8.08
CA LYS A 989 30.90 36.64 -9.08
C LYS A 989 32.28 36.49 -8.46
N LEU A 990 32.67 37.39 -7.56
CA LEU A 990 33.95 37.31 -6.82
C LEU A 990 34.00 36.05 -5.96
N VAL A 991 32.90 35.71 -5.26
CA VAL A 991 32.80 34.47 -4.47
C VAL A 991 32.90 33.23 -5.37
N GLN A 992 32.23 33.22 -6.54
CA GLN A 992 32.35 32.14 -7.54
C GLN A 992 33.80 31.97 -8.04
N GLN A 993 34.55 33.06 -8.16
CA GLN A 993 35.97 33.07 -8.55
C GLN A 993 36.93 32.85 -7.36
N ARG A 994 36.41 32.56 -6.16
CA ARG A 994 37.18 32.37 -4.90
C ARG A 994 37.96 33.60 -4.44
N GLN A 995 37.57 34.79 -4.86
CA GLN A 995 38.16 36.05 -4.43
C GLN A 995 37.38 36.61 -3.22
N PHE A 996 37.43 35.89 -2.09
CA PHE A 996 36.62 36.20 -0.90
C PHE A 996 36.94 37.55 -0.27
N ASP A 997 38.22 37.92 -0.16
CA ASP A 997 38.63 39.21 0.44
C ASP A 997 38.07 40.39 -0.35
N GLN A 998 38.15 40.34 -1.68
CA GLN A 998 37.60 41.39 -2.55
C GLN A 998 36.07 41.47 -2.46
N ALA A 999 35.40 40.32 -2.31
CA ALA A 999 33.95 40.26 -2.14
C ALA A 999 33.51 40.91 -0.81
N LEU A 1000 34.24 40.65 0.28
CA LEU A 1000 33.99 41.24 1.59
C LEU A 1000 34.31 42.73 1.61
N ASP A 1001 35.45 43.14 1.05
CA ASP A 1001 35.83 44.55 0.92
C ASP A 1001 34.78 45.36 0.15
N LEU A 1002 34.25 44.80 -0.94
CA LEU A 1002 33.16 45.41 -1.70
C LEU A 1002 31.88 45.53 -0.85
N CYS A 1003 31.50 44.47 -0.13
CA CYS A 1003 30.34 44.51 0.76
C CYS A 1003 30.49 45.58 1.84
N HIS A 1004 31.68 45.66 2.46
CA HIS A 1004 32.00 46.62 3.51
C HIS A 1004 32.03 48.06 3.00
N ALA A 1005 32.42 48.29 1.75
CA ALA A 1005 32.42 49.62 1.16
C ALA A 1005 31.03 50.06 0.66
N ALA A 1006 30.23 49.14 0.12
CA ALA A 1006 29.01 49.47 -0.61
C ALA A 1006 27.73 49.34 0.24
N ILE A 1007 27.60 48.28 1.04
CA ILE A 1007 26.29 47.88 1.59
C ILE A 1007 26.31 47.69 3.11
N PHE A 1008 27.17 46.82 3.63
CA PHE A 1008 27.15 46.37 5.02
C PHE A 1008 28.55 46.12 5.56
N ASN A 1009 28.91 46.83 6.63
CA ASN A 1009 30.17 46.72 7.33
C ASN A 1009 29.93 46.51 8.85
N PRO A 1010 30.01 45.25 9.33
CA PRO A 1010 29.84 44.95 10.75
C PRO A 1010 31.06 45.33 11.61
N MET A 1011 32.17 45.74 11.00
CA MET A 1011 33.41 46.10 11.71
C MET A 1011 33.45 47.56 12.19
N VAL A 1012 32.41 48.34 11.88
CA VAL A 1012 32.29 49.73 12.35
C VAL A 1012 32.07 49.73 13.86
N ASN A 1013 33.03 50.26 14.61
CA ASN A 1013 32.94 50.33 16.07
C ASN A 1013 31.93 51.41 16.50
N THR A 1014 30.68 51.02 16.70
CA THR A 1014 29.59 51.93 17.04
C THR A 1014 28.48 51.22 17.81
N ASN A 1015 27.82 51.94 18.73
CA ASN A 1015 26.66 51.44 19.47
C ASN A 1015 25.36 51.51 18.65
N ASP A 1016 25.40 52.14 17.48
CA ASP A 1016 24.25 52.37 16.61
C ASP A 1016 24.32 51.43 15.40
N VAL A 1017 23.57 50.33 15.45
CA VAL A 1017 23.55 49.27 14.43
C VAL A 1017 23.17 49.81 13.04
N SER A 1018 22.45 50.94 12.96
CA SER A 1018 22.13 51.56 11.67
C SER A 1018 23.39 51.95 10.90
N LYS A 1019 24.47 52.34 11.59
CA LYS A 1019 25.74 52.76 10.98
C LYS A 1019 26.57 51.62 10.40
N CYS A 1020 26.21 50.36 10.69
CA CYS A 1020 26.79 49.22 10.02
C CYS A 1020 26.35 49.17 8.54
N TRP A 1021 25.20 49.75 8.20
CA TRP A 1021 24.74 49.86 6.82
C TRP A 1021 25.42 51.02 6.12
N GLN A 1022 26.20 50.74 5.07
CA GLN A 1022 26.77 51.78 4.20
C GLN A 1022 25.77 52.28 3.16
N PHE A 1023 24.83 51.41 2.76
CA PHE A 1023 23.72 51.80 1.89
C PHE A 1023 22.71 52.65 2.68
N ARG A 1024 22.69 53.96 2.40
CA ARG A 1024 21.93 54.97 3.18
C ARG A 1024 20.46 54.63 3.43
N PRO A 1025 19.68 54.10 2.46
CA PRO A 1025 18.30 53.72 2.72
C PRO A 1025 18.12 52.77 3.91
N PHE A 1026 19.07 51.85 4.12
CA PHE A 1026 18.99 50.86 5.20
C PHE A 1026 19.31 51.43 6.58
N GLN A 1027 19.89 52.64 6.67
CA GLN A 1027 20.13 53.30 7.95
C GLN A 1027 18.84 53.83 8.60
N GLU A 1028 17.84 54.21 7.79
CA GLU A 1028 16.57 54.77 8.29
C GLU A 1028 15.46 53.71 8.45
N ILE A 1029 15.70 52.47 8.02
CA ILE A 1029 14.70 51.39 8.08
C ILE A 1029 14.79 50.69 9.43
N VAL A 1030 13.67 50.67 10.17
CA VAL A 1030 13.54 49.92 11.42
C VAL A 1030 13.29 48.45 11.10
N ALA A 1031 14.35 47.64 11.17
CA ALA A 1031 14.27 46.21 10.88
C ALA A 1031 13.67 45.36 12.02
N LYS A 1032 13.75 45.85 13.27
CA LYS A 1032 13.32 45.11 14.46
C LYS A 1032 11.79 44.92 14.46
N ASP A 1033 11.35 43.69 14.69
CA ASP A 1033 9.94 43.26 14.82
C ASP A 1033 9.04 43.68 13.63
N TYR A 1034 9.63 44.00 12.47
CA TYR A 1034 8.93 44.56 11.32
C TYR A 1034 7.79 43.65 10.82
N LEU A 1035 8.06 42.35 10.66
CA LEU A 1035 7.07 41.39 10.16
C LEU A 1035 5.91 41.21 11.16
N GLU A 1036 6.21 41.16 12.45
CA GLU A 1036 5.19 41.03 13.50
C GLU A 1036 4.29 42.27 13.54
N ASN A 1037 4.89 43.46 13.53
CA ASN A 1037 4.16 44.73 13.46
C ASN A 1037 3.30 44.84 12.19
N PHE A 1038 3.84 44.42 11.03
CA PHE A 1038 3.09 44.36 9.79
C PHE A 1038 1.88 43.42 9.90
N MET A 1039 2.07 42.18 10.38
CA MET A 1039 0.98 41.21 10.52
C MET A 1039 -0.09 41.68 11.52
N GLN A 1040 0.31 42.37 12.60
CA GLN A 1040 -0.63 42.96 13.57
C GLN A 1040 -1.38 44.18 13.00
N SER A 1041 -0.84 44.86 11.99
CA SER A 1041 -1.50 46.01 11.33
C SER A 1041 -2.60 45.60 10.34
N LEU A 1042 -2.68 44.32 9.96
CA LEU A 1042 -3.67 43.82 9.01
C LEU A 1042 -5.06 43.74 9.66
N VAL A 1043 -6.04 44.38 9.03
CA VAL A 1043 -7.44 44.35 9.46
C VAL A 1043 -8.23 43.33 8.63
N PRO A 1044 -9.03 42.44 9.25
CA PRO A 1044 -9.85 41.48 8.52
C PRO A 1044 -10.79 42.17 7.52
N ASN A 1045 -10.83 41.67 6.28
CA ASN A 1045 -11.65 42.18 5.16
C ASN A 1045 -11.31 43.58 4.66
N GLU A 1046 -10.18 44.17 5.05
CA GLU A 1046 -9.66 45.39 4.43
C GLU A 1046 -8.54 45.07 3.44
N GLU A 1047 -8.53 45.78 2.32
CA GLU A 1047 -7.47 45.65 1.32
C GLU A 1047 -6.18 46.29 1.84
N ASN A 1048 -5.08 45.56 1.71
CA ASN A 1048 -3.75 46.07 1.97
C ASN A 1048 -2.95 46.01 0.67
N THR A 1049 -2.43 47.15 0.24
CA THR A 1049 -1.67 47.35 -1.00
C THR A 1049 -0.53 46.34 -1.16
N GLN A 1050 0.26 46.11 -0.10
CA GLN A 1050 1.40 45.17 -0.13
C GLN A 1050 0.95 43.71 -0.24
N VAL A 1051 -0.16 43.36 0.41
CA VAL A 1051 -0.73 42.01 0.30
C VAL A 1051 -1.32 41.79 -1.09
N THR A 1052 -2.02 42.79 -1.64
CA THR A 1052 -2.60 42.73 -2.99
C THR A 1052 -1.51 42.61 -4.05
N GLU A 1053 -0.46 43.43 -3.99
CA GLU A 1053 0.65 43.41 -4.96
C GLU A 1053 1.32 42.04 -5.05
N TRP A 1054 1.54 41.37 -3.91
CA TRP A 1054 2.03 39.99 -3.89
C TRP A 1054 0.99 38.98 -4.38
N ARG A 1055 -0.29 39.15 -4.02
CA ARG A 1055 -1.36 38.23 -4.45
C ARG A 1055 -1.54 38.22 -5.96
N ASP A 1056 -1.24 39.33 -6.62
CA ASP A 1056 -1.34 39.48 -8.07
C ASP A 1056 -0.04 39.09 -8.79
N ASN A 1057 1.10 39.09 -8.08
CA ASN A 1057 2.40 38.62 -8.56
C ASN A 1057 2.93 37.47 -7.69
N PRO A 1058 2.28 36.30 -7.69
CA PRO A 1058 2.69 35.17 -6.86
C PRO A 1058 4.09 34.70 -7.26
N PHE A 1059 4.84 34.15 -6.30
CA PHE A 1059 6.22 33.65 -6.49
C PHE A 1059 7.29 34.70 -6.88
N ALA A 1060 6.97 36.00 -6.88
CA ALA A 1060 7.94 37.06 -7.17
C ALA A 1060 8.53 37.64 -5.86
N PRO A 1061 9.70 37.19 -5.39
CA PRO A 1061 10.26 37.63 -4.10
C PRO A 1061 10.66 39.10 -4.10
N HIS A 1062 11.13 39.64 -5.23
CA HIS A 1062 11.48 41.05 -5.37
C HIS A 1062 10.27 41.98 -5.28
N VAL A 1063 9.07 41.53 -5.66
CA VAL A 1063 7.80 42.25 -5.44
C VAL A 1063 7.52 42.43 -3.96
N VAL A 1064 7.83 41.41 -3.18
CA VAL A 1064 7.64 41.48 -1.73
C VAL A 1064 8.74 42.34 -1.08
N ALA A 1065 9.99 42.17 -1.50
CA ALA A 1065 11.14 42.84 -0.91
C ALA A 1065 11.19 44.35 -1.19
N ARG A 1066 10.69 44.83 -2.34
CA ARG A 1066 10.57 46.28 -2.62
C ARG A 1066 9.57 46.98 -1.69
N SER A 1067 8.51 46.28 -1.33
CA SER A 1067 7.47 46.77 -0.41
C SER A 1067 7.88 46.56 1.05
N ARG A 1068 8.83 45.65 1.31
CA ARG A 1068 9.43 45.40 2.63
C ARG A 1068 10.97 45.36 2.54
N PRO A 1069 11.65 46.52 2.47
CA PRO A 1069 13.11 46.60 2.30
C PRO A 1069 13.94 45.84 3.35
N VAL A 1070 13.37 45.53 4.52
CA VAL A 1070 13.97 44.65 5.54
C VAL A 1070 14.34 43.27 4.97
N ALA A 1071 13.60 42.77 3.99
CA ALA A 1071 13.93 41.55 3.26
C ALA A 1071 15.28 41.66 2.54
N TYR A 1072 15.54 42.78 1.86
CA TYR A 1072 16.84 43.03 1.23
C TYR A 1072 17.96 43.11 2.28
N MET A 1073 17.73 43.78 3.40
CA MET A 1073 18.70 43.83 4.51
C MET A 1073 19.06 42.43 5.02
N LYS A 1074 18.06 41.59 5.29
CA LYS A 1074 18.30 40.20 5.72
C LYS A 1074 19.05 39.39 4.67
N ALA A 1075 18.68 39.51 3.39
CA ALA A 1075 19.37 38.82 2.30
C ALA A 1075 20.85 39.22 2.19
N VAL A 1076 21.18 40.50 2.40
CA VAL A 1076 22.57 40.96 2.46
C VAL A 1076 23.33 40.29 3.61
N VAL A 1077 22.74 40.25 4.81
CA VAL A 1077 23.39 39.62 5.99
C VAL A 1077 23.56 38.11 5.79
N MET A 1078 22.52 37.43 5.29
CA MET A 1078 22.60 36.00 4.98
C MET A 1078 23.71 35.72 3.98
N LYS A 1079 23.78 36.49 2.89
CA LYS A 1079 24.81 36.35 1.87
C LYS A 1079 26.21 36.66 2.39
N TYR A 1080 26.33 37.62 3.29
CA TYR A 1080 27.59 37.90 3.99
C TYR A 1080 28.04 36.71 4.84
N ILE A 1081 27.12 36.11 5.62
CA ILE A 1081 27.38 34.89 6.40
C ILE A 1081 27.75 33.73 5.48
N ASP A 1082 27.00 33.49 4.41
CA ASP A 1082 27.27 32.42 3.43
C ASP A 1082 28.65 32.59 2.77
N THR A 1083 29.08 33.84 2.56
CA THR A 1083 30.41 34.15 2.04
C THR A 1083 31.50 33.82 3.05
N LEU A 1084 31.30 34.14 4.34
CA LEU A 1084 32.22 33.75 5.40
C LEU A 1084 32.30 32.23 5.57
N VAL A 1085 31.16 31.53 5.52
CA VAL A 1085 31.11 30.05 5.56
C VAL A 1085 31.92 29.46 4.41
N GLN A 1086 31.69 29.93 3.19
CA GLN A 1086 32.43 29.46 2.01
C GLN A 1086 33.93 29.79 2.10
N TYR A 1087 34.28 30.93 2.69
CA TYR A 1087 35.68 31.31 2.90
C TYR A 1087 36.37 30.42 3.94
N GLY A 1088 35.69 30.12 5.06
CA GLY A 1088 36.15 29.17 6.06
C GLY A 1088 36.33 27.76 5.48
N ASP A 1089 35.34 27.28 4.72
CA ASP A 1089 35.38 25.99 4.02
C ASP A 1089 36.55 25.91 3.03
N PHE A 1090 36.86 27.01 2.35
CA PHE A 1090 37.98 27.09 1.41
C PHE A 1090 39.33 26.82 2.12
N TYR A 1091 39.58 27.44 3.28
CA TYR A 1091 40.80 27.15 4.07
C TYR A 1091 40.77 25.77 4.72
N PHE A 1092 39.60 25.33 5.19
CA PHE A 1092 39.43 24.03 5.81
C PHE A 1092 39.79 22.88 4.85
N ARG A 1093 39.37 23.00 3.58
CA ARG A 1093 39.66 22.01 2.53
C ARG A 1093 41.14 21.90 2.14
N GLN A 1094 41.95 22.93 2.39
CA GLN A 1094 43.39 22.87 2.13
C GLN A 1094 44.13 21.99 3.14
N ASN A 1095 43.56 21.85 4.35
CA ASN A 1095 44.01 20.91 5.39
C ASN A 1095 45.52 20.96 5.70
N THR A 1096 46.09 22.16 5.80
CA THR A 1096 47.47 22.35 6.28
C THR A 1096 47.49 22.88 7.72
N LEU A 1097 48.63 22.76 8.39
CA LEU A 1097 48.80 23.25 9.77
C LEU A 1097 48.61 24.77 9.88
N GLU A 1098 48.86 25.50 8.80
CA GLU A 1098 48.72 26.96 8.71
C GLU A 1098 47.30 27.39 8.34
N THR A 1099 46.56 26.60 7.54
CA THR A 1099 45.23 26.99 7.05
C THR A 1099 44.10 26.63 8.02
N LEU A 1100 44.27 25.59 8.85
CA LEU A 1100 43.27 25.19 9.84
C LEU A 1100 42.97 26.29 10.89
N PRO A 1101 43.97 26.98 11.48
CA PRO A 1101 43.72 28.12 12.37
C PRO A 1101 42.95 29.25 11.69
N LEU A 1102 43.22 29.54 10.41
CA LEU A 1102 42.51 30.56 9.65
C LEU A 1102 41.03 30.19 9.43
N ALA A 1103 40.76 28.93 9.11
CA ALA A 1103 39.39 28.42 8.99
C ALA A 1103 38.62 28.54 10.31
N ILE A 1104 39.26 28.20 11.44
CA ILE A 1104 38.68 28.34 12.78
C ILE A 1104 38.40 29.82 13.11
N GLN A 1105 39.34 30.71 12.77
CA GLN A 1105 39.17 32.14 13.00
C GLN A 1105 37.97 32.70 12.23
N ILE A 1106 37.80 32.33 10.96
CA ILE A 1106 36.64 32.73 10.15
C ILE A 1106 35.34 32.15 10.73
N ALA A 1107 35.36 30.87 11.13
CA ALA A 1107 34.20 30.24 11.77
C ALA A 1107 33.81 30.93 13.09
N ALA A 1108 34.78 31.43 13.86
CA ALA A 1108 34.53 32.16 15.10
C ALA A 1108 33.85 33.54 14.89
N TYR A 1109 33.97 34.13 13.69
CA TYR A 1109 33.24 35.36 13.32
C TYR A 1109 31.78 35.10 12.96
N ILE A 1110 31.39 33.83 12.74
CA ILE A 1110 30.02 33.47 12.42
C ILE A 1110 29.25 33.28 13.74
N PRO A 1111 28.20 34.08 14.01
CA PRO A 1111 27.39 33.87 15.21
C PRO A 1111 26.79 32.45 15.16
N ALA A 1112 26.91 31.70 16.25
CA ALA A 1112 26.28 30.40 16.37
C ALA A 1112 24.76 30.56 16.14
N PRO A 1113 24.12 29.68 15.34
CA PRO A 1113 22.67 29.73 15.20
C PRO A 1113 22.04 29.56 16.59
N PRO A 1114 21.00 30.35 16.93
CA PRO A 1114 20.29 30.20 18.19
C PRO A 1114 19.64 28.82 18.36
#